data_AF-A0A9Q1FU17-F1
#
_entry.id   AF-A0A9Q1FU17-F1
#
_cell.length_a   1.000
_cell.length_b   1.000
_cell.length_c   1.000
_cell.angle_alpha   90.00
_cell.angle_beta   90.00
_cell.angle_gamma   90.00
#
_symmetry.space_group_name_H-M   'P 1'
#
loop_
_entity.id
_entity.type
_entity.pdbx_description
1 polymer ?
#
loop_
_entity_poly.entity_id
_entity_poly.type
_entity_poly.pdbx_seq_one_letter_code
_entity_poly.pdbx_strand_id
1 'polypeptide(L)'
;MGFDFKEELERVKKEMAVLAENRDQKAIDCTLDRTEWFSRASGARLNRDKCDLKLYGQWTETEHLGMPLTGMEQMCQVRGLALGRTEDVWKAVAHPDLMHRHRDLAWLVTHEVLPVQSVLHARSLARTAVCPRIGCGREETVRHFLWDCWAAQALWKRWRGFLQKYMEEGATLDCQLILYGGGKVRGTRAWRALWLAINCLKWTLWAARTALKLEGKVLSTEATKRMVLAALRDYMLRDCRKKGNGKGDPNVGACSMGTGGGRGRPGFAGPGYCAWRGSRIDCSNTGRIPHLHLPVQERSKSAAFSYDVELKLRKGNEAYEKTKKGISLTRDMKMDILDKIAQAVFELKAYPDQDQIESVASALVSKHPCLREPGSETGYDGWKISIKYKLGNYRSKLRQAGCIEVSINRKRRNDGDDGASPSLKRAKRGEINHVPDHPDNHTDDSLEEERLALVEEFKKRNKNVALIKQQMELTFSLRRKEIVDLEPMVSEVRERWPALFCEAEIREEFHRITNKNLIDDFRAAINQHTPGLHRLYRARRTAFPPAMDQLLNRLDEETSDITAHRQTAALKGLPLYLRDSHEKLFRNCLDTDPEEEQTKGLIVGILTVLEDDDSSAPARIMNIAVILEEDIVLQDLPDLPTAFAFLFGLIYSLNLQYPKELRYTFETIQKVFMELGTDLSARVRSLKNKLLQ
;
A
#
# COMPACT_ATOMS: atom_id res chain seq x y z
N MET A 1 40.39 -16.98 -32.60
CA MET A 1 40.75 -17.14 -31.17
C MET A 1 39.53 -16.82 -30.32
N GLY A 2 39.08 -17.77 -29.48
CA GLY A 2 37.97 -17.53 -28.56
C GLY A 2 38.47 -16.79 -27.33
N PHE A 3 37.81 -15.70 -26.94
CA PHE A 3 38.10 -14.99 -25.70
C PHE A 3 37.64 -15.85 -24.51
N ASP A 4 38.57 -16.50 -23.81
CA ASP A 4 38.21 -17.28 -22.62
C ASP A 4 37.90 -16.35 -21.44
N PHE A 5 36.61 -16.07 -21.31
CA PHE A 5 36.04 -15.29 -20.21
C PHE A 5 36.36 -15.91 -18.83
N LYS A 6 36.76 -17.18 -18.76
CA LYS A 6 37.15 -17.90 -17.53
C LYS A 6 38.54 -17.50 -17.05
N GLU A 7 39.51 -17.28 -17.95
CA GLU A 7 40.86 -16.81 -17.60
C GLU A 7 40.83 -15.37 -17.05
N GLU A 8 40.12 -14.47 -17.76
CA GLU A 8 39.94 -13.09 -17.33
C GLU A 8 39.13 -13.02 -16.01
N LEU A 9 38.18 -13.94 -15.80
CA LEU A 9 37.44 -14.13 -14.54
C LEU A 9 38.36 -14.60 -13.40
N GLU A 10 39.28 -15.54 -13.61
CA GLU A 10 40.23 -15.94 -12.57
C GLU A 10 41.25 -14.84 -12.25
N ARG A 11 41.67 -14.03 -13.24
CA ARG A 11 42.50 -12.85 -12.96
C ARG A 11 41.75 -11.81 -12.12
N VAL A 12 40.50 -11.49 -12.48
CA VAL A 12 39.65 -10.56 -11.70
C VAL A 12 39.30 -11.14 -10.32
N LYS A 13 39.09 -12.45 -10.18
CA LYS A 13 38.90 -13.10 -8.88
C LYS A 13 40.15 -12.99 -8.00
N LYS A 14 41.35 -13.23 -8.53
CA LYS A 14 42.61 -13.01 -7.81
C LYS A 14 42.77 -11.55 -7.39
N GLU A 15 42.51 -10.60 -8.29
CA GLU A 15 42.51 -9.17 -7.97
C GLU A 15 41.46 -8.82 -6.90
N MET A 16 40.29 -9.46 -6.87
CA MET A 16 39.28 -9.23 -5.83
C MET A 16 39.58 -9.93 -4.50
N ALA A 17 40.27 -11.07 -4.50
CA ALA A 17 40.68 -11.78 -3.29
C ALA A 17 41.70 -10.96 -2.48
N VAL A 18 42.65 -10.32 -3.16
CA VAL A 18 43.64 -9.40 -2.56
C VAL A 18 42.99 -8.15 -1.93
N LEU A 19 41.74 -7.82 -2.30
CA LEU A 19 41.04 -6.61 -1.86
C LEU A 19 39.91 -6.89 -0.88
N ALA A 20 39.68 -8.15 -0.49
CA ALA A 20 38.52 -8.56 0.31
C ALA A 20 38.60 -8.19 1.80
N GLU A 21 39.80 -7.87 2.30
CA GLU A 21 40.01 -7.43 3.69
C GLU A 21 39.71 -5.93 3.84
N ASN A 22 38.46 -5.56 4.16
CA ASN A 22 38.07 -4.55 5.17
C ASN A 22 36.60 -4.08 5.06
N ARG A 23 36.08 -3.60 6.20
CA ARG A 23 34.67 -3.40 6.64
C ARG A 23 33.69 -2.56 5.78
N ASP A 24 34.02 -2.13 4.56
CA ASP A 24 33.24 -1.11 3.82
C ASP A 24 32.02 -1.63 3.02
N GLN A 25 31.79 -2.95 2.94
CA GLN A 25 30.72 -3.53 2.11
C GLN A 25 29.32 -2.95 2.47
N LYS A 26 29.04 -2.74 3.77
CA LYS A 26 27.77 -2.20 4.26
C LYS A 26 27.51 -0.75 3.79
N ALA A 27 28.55 0.04 3.54
CA ALA A 27 28.42 1.39 2.97
C ALA A 27 28.11 1.35 1.46
N ILE A 28 28.65 0.36 0.75
CA ILE A 28 28.36 0.14 -0.67
C ILE A 28 26.86 -0.19 -0.85
N ASP A 29 26.33 -1.09 -0.02
CA ASP A 29 24.94 -1.54 -0.12
C ASP A 29 23.94 -0.43 0.26
N CYS A 30 24.18 0.33 1.35
CA CYS A 30 23.37 1.51 1.68
C CYS A 30 23.38 2.59 0.58
N THR A 31 24.49 2.76 -0.14
CA THR A 31 24.58 3.74 -1.24
C THR A 31 23.79 3.26 -2.47
N LEU A 32 23.76 1.94 -2.72
CA LEU A 32 22.97 1.35 -3.81
C LEU A 32 21.47 1.61 -3.64
N ASP A 33 20.90 1.37 -2.47
CA ASP A 33 19.47 1.60 -2.20
C ASP A 33 19.07 3.07 -2.31
N ARG A 34 19.91 3.99 -1.81
CA ARG A 34 19.66 5.44 -1.86
C ARG A 34 19.68 6.00 -3.28
N THR A 35 20.42 5.39 -4.20
CA THR A 35 20.36 5.78 -5.62
C THR A 35 19.06 5.34 -6.30
N GLU A 36 18.42 4.26 -5.85
CA GLU A 36 17.10 3.86 -6.35
C GLU A 36 16.00 4.86 -5.93
N TRP A 37 16.14 5.47 -4.74
CA TRP A 37 15.28 6.55 -4.28
C TRP A 37 15.35 7.79 -5.20
N PHE A 38 16.55 8.20 -5.65
CA PHE A 38 16.68 9.32 -6.58
C PHE A 38 16.07 9.06 -7.96
N SER A 39 16.20 7.84 -8.52
CA SER A 39 15.53 7.47 -9.78
C SER A 39 14.00 7.48 -9.67
N ARG A 40 13.46 7.20 -8.47
CA ARG A 40 12.03 7.32 -8.16
C ARG A 40 11.61 8.79 -7.98
N ALA A 41 12.42 9.60 -7.29
CA ALA A 41 12.16 11.02 -7.05
C ALA A 41 12.27 11.89 -8.32
N SER A 42 13.10 11.52 -9.30
CA SER A 42 13.22 12.25 -10.57
C SER A 42 12.14 11.90 -11.61
N GLY A 43 11.13 11.10 -11.25
CA GLY A 43 10.08 10.64 -12.16
C GLY A 43 10.55 9.68 -13.26
N ALA A 44 11.82 9.28 -13.26
CA ALA A 44 12.46 8.51 -14.32
C ALA A 44 12.26 7.00 -14.16
N ARG A 45 11.00 6.55 -14.08
CA ARG A 45 10.66 5.16 -14.41
C ARG A 45 10.64 5.03 -15.93
N LEU A 46 11.69 4.45 -16.51
CA LEU A 46 11.65 3.95 -17.88
C LEU A 46 10.49 2.94 -18.00
N ASN A 47 9.41 3.37 -18.64
CA ASN A 47 8.26 2.52 -18.88
C ASN A 47 8.70 1.37 -19.80
N ARG A 48 8.57 0.13 -19.34
CA ARG A 48 9.17 -1.05 -19.98
C ARG A 48 8.74 -1.19 -21.45
N ASP A 49 7.52 -0.75 -21.74
CA ASP A 49 6.87 -0.74 -23.05
C ASP A 49 7.47 0.27 -24.06
N LYS A 50 8.34 1.22 -23.64
CA LYS A 50 9.05 2.15 -24.54
C LYS A 50 10.47 1.72 -24.90
N CYS A 51 10.96 0.58 -24.38
CA CYS A 51 12.27 0.01 -24.77
C CYS A 51 12.17 -1.09 -25.83
N ASP A 52 10.96 -1.48 -26.24
CA ASP A 52 10.76 -2.32 -27.43
C ASP A 52 10.91 -1.44 -28.68
N LEU A 53 12.17 -1.19 -29.04
CA LEU A 53 12.55 -0.71 -30.37
C LEU A 53 12.24 -1.85 -31.37
N LYS A 54 10.98 -1.93 -31.78
CA LYS A 54 10.55 -2.75 -32.91
C LYS A 54 11.10 -2.13 -34.19
N LEU A 55 12.35 -2.45 -34.51
CA LEU A 55 12.97 -2.21 -35.80
C LEU A 55 12.23 -3.03 -36.87
N TYR A 56 11.18 -2.45 -37.45
CA TYR A 56 10.54 -3.00 -38.64
C TYR A 56 11.23 -2.43 -39.89
N GLY A 57 12.24 -3.17 -40.36
CA GLY A 57 12.77 -3.04 -41.72
C GLY A 57 11.92 -3.82 -42.73
N GLN A 58 12.04 -3.48 -44.01
CA GLN A 58 11.19 -3.98 -45.09
C GLN A 58 11.23 -5.50 -45.25
N TRP A 59 10.05 -6.08 -45.47
CA TRP A 59 9.87 -7.22 -46.36
C TRP A 59 8.88 -6.78 -47.45
N THR A 60 9.23 -7.07 -48.70
CA THR A 60 8.55 -6.63 -49.92
C THR A 60 7.38 -7.55 -50.28
N GLU A 61 6.28 -6.96 -50.75
CA GLU A 61 5.21 -7.57 -51.57
C GLU A 61 4.41 -8.72 -50.89
N THR A 62 3.06 -8.79 -50.91
CA THR A 62 2.05 -8.25 -51.85
C THR A 62 0.74 -7.79 -51.17
N GLU A 63 0.17 -6.72 -51.74
CA GLU A 63 -1.25 -6.45 -52.07
C GLU A 63 -2.45 -6.57 -51.07
N HIS A 64 -3.16 -5.43 -51.01
CA HIS A 64 -4.63 -5.24 -50.85
C HIS A 64 -5.33 -5.53 -49.50
N LEU A 65 -5.37 -4.50 -48.64
CA LEU A 65 -6.58 -3.66 -48.41
C LEU A 65 -6.19 -2.42 -47.58
N GLY A 66 -6.57 -1.22 -48.04
CA GLY A 66 -5.92 0.03 -47.60
C GLY A 66 -6.57 0.76 -46.41
N MET A 67 -5.81 0.98 -45.33
CA MET A 67 -5.25 2.31 -44.97
C MET A 67 -4.27 2.16 -43.77
N PRO A 68 -3.11 2.84 -43.72
CA PRO A 68 -2.06 2.54 -42.75
C PRO A 68 -2.11 3.43 -41.49
N LEU A 69 -1.87 2.83 -40.32
CA LEU A 69 -1.64 3.53 -39.05
C LEU A 69 -0.19 4.07 -38.95
N THR A 70 0.11 5.18 -39.63
CA THR A 70 1.43 5.85 -39.57
C THR A 70 1.50 6.95 -38.50
N GLY A 71 1.46 6.54 -37.24
CA GLY A 71 1.77 7.39 -36.08
C GLY A 71 3.24 7.31 -35.67
N MET A 72 4.17 7.85 -36.46
CA MET A 72 5.58 7.95 -36.05
C MET A 72 5.76 9.06 -35.00
N GLU A 73 5.91 8.71 -33.71
CA GLU A 73 6.45 9.65 -32.71
C GLU A 73 7.87 10.06 -33.16
N GLN A 74 8.10 11.36 -33.42
CA GLN A 74 9.44 11.86 -33.75
C GLN A 74 10.42 11.58 -32.60
N MET A 75 11.62 11.11 -32.95
CA MET A 75 12.67 10.83 -31.96
C MET A 75 13.14 12.11 -31.27
N CYS A 76 13.25 12.07 -29.93
CA CYS A 76 13.75 13.19 -29.15
C CYS A 76 15.23 13.45 -29.48
N GLN A 77 15.52 14.65 -30.02
CA GLN A 77 16.88 15.09 -30.32
C GLN A 77 17.73 15.13 -29.04
N VAL A 78 18.95 14.57 -29.09
CA VAL A 78 19.92 14.71 -28.01
C VAL A 78 20.68 16.02 -28.20
N ARG A 79 20.68 16.86 -27.15
CA ARG A 79 21.24 18.21 -27.19
C ARG A 79 22.71 18.19 -27.61
N GLY A 80 23.03 18.93 -28.68
CA GLY A 80 24.39 19.00 -29.23
C GLY A 80 24.78 17.87 -30.20
N LEU A 81 23.85 16.99 -30.61
CA LEU A 81 24.09 15.95 -31.61
C LEU A 81 23.21 16.12 -32.86
N ALA A 82 23.74 15.68 -34.00
CA ALA A 82 22.98 15.61 -35.26
C ALA A 82 21.94 14.47 -35.21
N LEU A 83 20.87 14.57 -36.02
CA LEU A 83 19.75 13.62 -36.06
C LEU A 83 20.20 12.15 -36.22
N GLY A 84 21.05 11.84 -37.21
CA GLY A 84 21.57 10.47 -37.38
C GLY A 84 22.39 9.96 -36.18
N ARG A 85 23.13 10.85 -35.50
CA ARG A 85 23.87 10.51 -34.28
C ARG A 85 22.95 10.31 -33.06
N THR A 86 21.73 10.84 -33.09
CA THR A 86 20.75 10.71 -31.99
C THR A 86 20.16 9.30 -31.91
N GLU A 87 19.80 8.69 -33.05
CA GLU A 87 19.32 7.31 -33.09
C GLU A 87 20.35 6.34 -32.48
N ASP A 88 21.61 6.58 -32.81
CA ASP A 88 22.77 5.89 -32.25
C ASP A 88 22.86 6.01 -30.72
N VAL A 89 22.63 7.19 -30.13
CA VAL A 89 22.62 7.33 -28.66
C VAL A 89 21.48 6.51 -28.05
N TRP A 90 20.27 6.57 -28.60
CA TRP A 90 19.13 5.85 -28.04
C TRP A 90 19.29 4.33 -28.09
N LYS A 91 19.89 3.78 -29.15
CA LYS A 91 20.27 2.35 -29.23
C LYS A 91 21.30 1.97 -28.15
N ALA A 92 22.24 2.85 -27.82
CA ALA A 92 23.22 2.61 -26.76
C ALA A 92 22.61 2.71 -25.35
N VAL A 93 21.76 3.71 -25.10
CA VAL A 93 21.05 3.90 -23.82
C VAL A 93 20.09 2.75 -23.52
N ALA A 94 19.34 2.28 -24.52
CA ALA A 94 18.35 1.22 -24.36
C ALA A 94 18.93 -0.22 -24.39
N HIS A 95 20.25 -0.37 -24.63
CA HIS A 95 20.90 -1.64 -24.96
C HIS A 95 20.52 -2.80 -24.00
N PRO A 96 20.04 -3.96 -24.50
CA PRO A 96 19.38 -4.98 -23.68
C PRO A 96 20.29 -5.65 -22.65
N ASP A 97 21.60 -5.67 -22.91
CA ASP A 97 22.59 -6.21 -21.98
C ASP A 97 22.88 -5.28 -20.78
N LEU A 98 22.53 -3.98 -20.83
CA LEU A 98 22.61 -3.11 -19.66
C LEU A 98 21.58 -3.53 -18.59
N MET A 99 21.91 -3.33 -17.31
CA MET A 99 20.94 -3.46 -16.20
C MET A 99 20.01 -2.27 -16.18
N HIS A 100 18.82 -2.42 -15.56
CA HIS A 100 17.85 -1.34 -15.38
C HIS A 100 18.49 -0.08 -14.79
N ARG A 101 19.11 -0.17 -13.60
CA ARG A 101 19.81 0.96 -12.94
C ARG A 101 20.81 1.71 -13.83
N HIS A 102 21.48 1.00 -14.74
CA HIS A 102 22.46 1.56 -15.66
C HIS A 102 21.83 2.17 -16.92
N ARG A 103 20.69 1.62 -17.40
CA ARG A 103 19.87 2.26 -18.46
C ARG A 103 19.20 3.53 -17.95
N ASP A 104 18.66 3.50 -16.73
CA ASP A 104 18.05 4.66 -16.09
C ASP A 104 19.08 5.79 -15.93
N LEU A 105 20.30 5.46 -15.46
CA LEU A 105 21.40 6.43 -15.37
C LEU A 105 21.81 6.97 -16.74
N ALA A 106 21.98 6.11 -17.76
CA ALA A 106 22.32 6.55 -19.12
C ALA A 106 21.23 7.44 -19.74
N TRP A 107 19.95 7.17 -19.45
CA TRP A 107 18.80 7.96 -19.88
C TRP A 107 18.78 9.34 -19.21
N LEU A 108 18.97 9.40 -17.89
CA LEU A 108 19.08 10.65 -17.12
C LEU A 108 20.23 11.54 -17.60
N VAL A 109 21.36 10.92 -17.98
CA VAL A 109 22.53 11.60 -18.55
C VAL A 109 22.23 12.15 -19.95
N THR A 110 21.59 11.35 -20.80
CA THR A 110 21.25 11.72 -22.19
C THR A 110 20.25 12.88 -22.27
N HIS A 111 19.34 12.98 -21.29
CA HIS A 111 18.40 14.10 -21.18
C HIS A 111 18.93 15.30 -20.37
N GLU A 112 20.18 15.26 -19.87
CA GLU A 112 20.75 16.30 -18.98
C GLU A 112 19.95 16.54 -17.66
N VAL A 113 19.11 15.60 -17.24
CA VAL A 113 18.21 15.74 -16.06
C VAL A 113 18.67 14.97 -14.81
N LEU A 114 19.88 14.39 -14.84
CA LEU A 114 20.52 13.78 -13.67
C LEU A 114 20.56 14.79 -12.49
N PRO A 115 20.26 14.44 -11.22
CA PRO A 115 20.16 15.39 -10.12
C PRO A 115 21.51 15.90 -9.56
N VAL A 116 22.34 16.45 -10.45
CA VAL A 116 23.54 17.25 -10.18
C VAL A 116 23.17 18.65 -9.68
N GLN A 117 24.10 19.40 -9.07
CA GLN A 117 23.77 20.67 -8.41
C GLN A 117 23.21 21.72 -9.36
N SER A 118 23.63 21.81 -10.63
CA SER A 118 23.03 22.76 -11.57
C SER A 118 21.54 22.47 -11.83
N VAL A 119 21.20 21.19 -12.04
CA VAL A 119 19.82 20.72 -12.29
C VAL A 119 18.94 20.89 -11.05
N LEU A 120 19.49 20.74 -9.84
CA LEU A 120 18.77 20.97 -8.59
C LEU A 120 18.60 22.46 -8.28
N HIS A 121 19.64 23.28 -8.50
CA HIS A 121 19.62 24.73 -8.32
C HIS A 121 18.62 25.39 -9.27
N ALA A 122 18.62 25.00 -10.55
CA ALA A 122 17.65 25.46 -11.56
C ALA A 122 16.18 25.09 -11.23
N ARG A 123 15.96 24.22 -10.23
CA ARG A 123 14.63 23.82 -9.71
C ARG A 123 14.38 24.30 -8.28
N SER A 124 15.24 25.18 -7.74
CA SER A 124 15.20 25.65 -6.35
C SER A 124 15.35 24.55 -5.27
N LEU A 125 15.91 23.39 -5.64
CA LEU A 125 16.16 22.23 -4.75
C LEU A 125 17.60 22.18 -4.20
N ALA A 126 18.42 23.17 -4.51
CA ALA A 126 19.76 23.36 -3.95
C ALA A 126 20.08 24.86 -3.84
N ARG A 127 20.74 25.27 -2.74
CA ARG A 127 21.15 26.67 -2.51
C ARG A 127 22.29 27.16 -3.42
N THR A 128 22.93 26.25 -4.17
CA THR A 128 24.05 26.56 -5.07
C THR A 128 24.16 25.51 -6.17
N ALA A 129 24.59 25.94 -7.36
CA ALA A 129 24.90 25.07 -8.49
C ALA A 129 26.35 24.50 -8.45
N VAL A 130 27.18 24.92 -7.48
CA VAL A 130 28.60 24.55 -7.37
C VAL A 130 28.78 23.09 -6.96
N CYS A 131 29.79 22.42 -7.53
CA CYS A 131 30.16 21.05 -7.22
C CYS A 131 30.46 20.83 -5.73
N PRO A 132 29.88 19.81 -5.07
CA PRO A 132 30.06 19.56 -3.63
C PRO A 132 31.45 19.03 -3.27
N ARG A 133 32.33 18.80 -4.25
CA ARG A 133 33.71 18.35 -4.01
C ARG A 133 34.58 19.55 -3.62
N ILE A 134 35.18 19.47 -2.43
CA ILE A 134 36.12 20.44 -1.88
C ILE A 134 37.21 20.76 -2.92
N GLY A 135 37.54 22.04 -3.07
CA GLY A 135 38.54 22.54 -4.03
C GLY A 135 38.10 22.51 -5.50
N CYS A 136 36.87 22.11 -5.85
CA CYS A 136 36.46 22.06 -7.25
C CYS A 136 35.96 23.41 -7.82
N GLY A 137 35.20 24.18 -7.05
CA GLY A 137 34.75 25.57 -7.35
C GLY A 137 33.83 25.78 -8.56
N ARG A 138 33.74 24.81 -9.48
CA ARG A 138 32.97 24.90 -10.73
C ARG A 138 31.51 24.44 -10.57
N GLU A 139 30.66 24.89 -11.48
CA GLU A 139 29.27 24.45 -11.59
C GLU A 139 29.17 22.92 -11.89
N GLU A 140 28.32 22.21 -11.14
CA GLU A 140 28.10 20.78 -11.33
C GLU A 140 27.03 20.51 -12.40
N THR A 141 27.40 20.67 -13.66
CA THR A 141 26.62 20.15 -14.80
C THR A 141 26.79 18.63 -14.93
N VAL A 142 25.92 17.95 -15.69
CA VAL A 142 26.03 16.50 -15.94
C VAL A 142 27.39 16.15 -16.58
N ARG A 143 27.81 16.97 -17.56
CA ARG A 143 29.12 16.88 -18.20
C ARG A 143 30.26 17.12 -17.20
N HIS A 144 30.16 18.14 -16.35
CA HIS A 144 31.19 18.38 -15.33
C HIS A 144 31.32 17.19 -14.38
N PHE A 145 30.20 16.73 -13.83
CA PHE A 145 30.14 15.62 -12.89
C PHE A 145 30.71 14.31 -13.47
N LEU A 146 30.40 13.97 -14.73
CA LEU A 146 30.88 12.75 -15.38
C LEU A 146 32.22 12.88 -16.11
N TRP A 147 32.68 14.08 -16.48
CA TRP A 147 33.87 14.26 -17.30
C TRP A 147 34.79 15.37 -16.79
N ASP A 148 34.35 16.63 -16.71
CA ASP A 148 35.30 17.75 -16.50
C ASP A 148 35.82 17.87 -15.04
N CYS A 149 35.17 17.20 -14.06
CA CYS A 149 35.56 17.21 -12.65
C CYS A 149 36.85 16.42 -12.39
N TRP A 150 37.72 16.93 -11.50
CA TRP A 150 39.03 16.31 -11.20
C TRP A 150 38.91 14.85 -10.73
N ALA A 151 37.89 14.52 -9.93
CA ALA A 151 37.68 13.15 -9.45
C ALA A 151 37.02 12.24 -10.50
N ALA A 152 36.32 12.79 -11.50
CA ALA A 152 35.92 12.02 -12.67
C ALA A 152 37.14 11.67 -13.52
N GLN A 153 37.97 12.67 -13.84
CA GLN A 153 39.26 12.47 -14.55
C GLN A 153 40.18 11.47 -13.83
N ALA A 154 40.27 11.54 -12.49
CA ALA A 154 41.04 10.57 -11.70
C ALA A 154 40.53 9.13 -11.86
N LEU A 155 39.21 8.92 -11.88
CA LEU A 155 38.61 7.60 -12.10
C LEU A 155 38.85 7.11 -13.54
N TRP A 156 38.60 7.94 -14.55
CA TRP A 156 38.84 7.58 -15.96
C TRP A 156 40.31 7.30 -16.25
N LYS A 157 41.24 8.08 -15.66
CA LYS A 157 42.69 7.83 -15.75
C LYS A 157 43.05 6.48 -15.11
N ARG A 158 42.48 6.15 -13.95
CA ARG A 158 42.72 4.87 -13.25
C ARG A 158 42.23 3.66 -14.06
N TRP A 159 41.07 3.77 -14.71
CA TRP A 159 40.47 2.67 -15.48
C TRP A 159 40.83 2.68 -16.97
N ARG A 160 41.61 3.65 -17.46
CA ARG A 160 42.02 3.78 -18.87
C ARG A 160 42.62 2.48 -19.41
N GLY A 161 43.58 1.88 -18.71
CA GLY A 161 44.24 0.64 -19.16
C GLY A 161 43.31 -0.58 -19.22
N PHE A 162 42.21 -0.59 -18.45
CA PHE A 162 41.17 -1.62 -18.58
C PHE A 162 40.25 -1.34 -19.77
N LEU A 163 39.77 -0.09 -19.91
CA LEU A 163 38.87 0.30 -21.00
C LEU A 163 39.54 0.19 -22.37
N GLN A 164 40.81 0.55 -22.49
CA GLN A 164 41.56 0.57 -23.75
C GLN A 164 41.71 -0.82 -24.38
N LYS A 165 41.62 -1.91 -23.61
CA LYS A 165 41.55 -3.31 -24.13
C LYS A 165 40.33 -3.58 -25.01
N TYR A 166 39.30 -2.74 -24.91
CA TYR A 166 38.02 -2.88 -25.62
C TYR A 166 37.77 -1.75 -26.63
N MET A 167 38.79 -0.92 -26.88
CA MET A 167 38.77 0.18 -27.84
C MET A 167 39.58 -0.18 -29.09
N GLU A 168 39.35 0.53 -30.19
CA GLU A 168 40.17 0.40 -31.40
C GLU A 168 41.60 0.92 -31.14
N GLU A 169 42.59 0.40 -31.87
CA GLU A 169 43.96 0.90 -31.77
C GLU A 169 44.03 2.40 -32.12
N GLY A 170 44.69 3.18 -31.26
CA GLY A 170 44.74 4.65 -31.38
C GLY A 170 43.50 5.40 -30.87
N ALA A 171 42.39 4.73 -30.54
CA ALA A 171 41.21 5.41 -30.01
C ALA A 171 41.44 5.92 -28.57
N THR A 172 40.91 7.11 -28.26
CA THR A 172 41.03 7.76 -26.94
C THR A 172 39.67 7.89 -26.27
N LEU A 173 39.66 7.91 -24.92
CA LEU A 173 38.44 8.20 -24.17
C LEU A 173 38.08 9.68 -24.35
N ASP A 174 36.92 9.95 -24.93
CA ASP A 174 36.36 11.29 -25.07
C ASP A 174 35.02 11.44 -24.31
N CYS A 175 34.55 12.69 -24.18
CA CYS A 175 33.30 12.99 -23.47
C CYS A 175 32.04 12.43 -24.15
N GLN A 176 32.04 12.19 -25.46
CA GLN A 176 30.89 11.68 -26.22
C GLN A 176 30.75 10.16 -26.06
N LEU A 177 31.87 9.44 -26.09
CA LEU A 177 31.94 8.02 -25.72
C LEU A 177 31.51 7.83 -24.27
N ILE A 178 32.02 8.64 -23.33
CA ILE A 178 31.60 8.54 -21.93
C ILE A 178 30.12 8.86 -21.78
N LEU A 179 29.62 10.03 -22.19
CA LEU A 179 28.23 10.42 -21.95
C LEU A 179 27.23 9.51 -22.69
N TYR A 180 27.47 9.26 -23.98
CA TYR A 180 26.45 8.74 -24.90
C TYR A 180 26.80 7.43 -25.61
N GLY A 181 28.00 6.89 -25.41
CA GLY A 181 28.45 5.65 -26.07
C GLY A 181 28.73 5.83 -27.56
N GLY A 182 29.12 7.05 -27.98
CA GLY A 182 29.57 7.33 -29.35
C GLY A 182 30.83 6.53 -29.71
N GLY A 183 30.90 6.01 -30.94
CA GLY A 183 32.03 5.22 -31.45
C GLY A 183 31.67 4.53 -32.77
N LYS A 184 32.64 4.35 -33.67
CA LYS A 184 32.40 3.83 -35.03
C LYS A 184 32.09 2.33 -35.07
N VAL A 185 32.69 1.54 -34.19
CA VAL A 185 32.53 0.08 -34.16
C VAL A 185 31.50 -0.33 -33.10
N ARG A 186 30.22 -0.20 -33.45
CA ARG A 186 29.07 -0.56 -32.62
C ARG A 186 28.62 -2.01 -32.86
N GLY A 187 28.01 -2.63 -31.86
CA GLY A 187 27.45 -4.00 -31.93
C GLY A 187 28.45 -5.14 -31.66
N THR A 188 29.76 -4.90 -31.76
CA THR A 188 30.82 -5.89 -31.44
C THR A 188 30.83 -6.28 -29.96
N ARG A 189 31.38 -7.46 -29.64
CA ARG A 189 31.52 -7.92 -28.24
C ARG A 189 32.42 -6.98 -27.42
N ALA A 190 33.47 -6.43 -28.04
CA ALA A 190 34.36 -5.45 -27.42
C ALA A 190 33.61 -4.16 -27.04
N TRP A 191 32.86 -3.56 -27.98
CA TRP A 191 32.07 -2.35 -27.70
C TRP A 191 31.02 -2.57 -26.60
N ARG A 192 30.38 -3.75 -26.57
CA ARG A 192 29.46 -4.09 -25.47
C ARG A 192 30.18 -4.10 -24.12
N ALA A 193 31.31 -4.80 -24.01
CA ALA A 193 32.10 -4.83 -22.77
C ALA A 193 32.57 -3.43 -22.34
N LEU A 194 33.05 -2.62 -23.28
CA LEU A 194 33.43 -1.21 -23.07
C LEU A 194 32.25 -0.40 -22.52
N TRP A 195 31.08 -0.49 -23.14
CA TRP A 195 29.90 0.29 -22.75
C TRP A 195 29.30 -0.17 -21.40
N LEU A 196 29.34 -1.47 -21.09
CA LEU A 196 29.00 -1.97 -19.75
C LEU A 196 29.94 -1.39 -18.68
N ALA A 197 31.25 -1.40 -18.94
CA ALA A 197 32.26 -0.88 -18.01
C ALA A 197 32.13 0.64 -17.80
N ILE A 198 31.92 1.41 -18.87
CA ILE A 198 31.66 2.86 -18.78
C ILE A 198 30.44 3.15 -17.89
N ASN A 199 29.35 2.39 -18.03
CA ASN A 199 28.16 2.63 -17.20
C ASN A 199 28.34 2.18 -15.74
N CYS A 200 29.17 1.15 -15.44
CA CYS A 200 29.57 0.83 -14.06
C CYS A 200 30.39 1.98 -13.44
N LEU A 201 31.26 2.61 -14.21
CA LEU A 201 32.08 3.74 -13.76
C LEU A 201 31.24 5.01 -13.54
N LYS A 202 30.29 5.34 -14.44
CA LYS A 202 29.28 6.39 -14.21
C LYS A 202 28.49 6.16 -12.92
N TRP A 203 28.03 4.93 -12.71
CA TRP A 203 27.27 4.55 -11.52
C TRP A 203 28.09 4.74 -10.25
N THR A 204 29.38 4.37 -10.29
CA THR A 204 30.29 4.56 -9.17
C THR A 204 30.53 6.05 -8.88
N LEU A 205 30.71 6.90 -9.90
CA LEU A 205 30.76 8.36 -9.71
C LEU A 205 29.49 8.90 -9.06
N TRP A 206 28.32 8.39 -9.47
CA TRP A 206 27.02 8.83 -8.97
C TRP A 206 26.83 8.44 -7.51
N ALA A 207 27.15 7.20 -7.16
CA ALA A 207 27.13 6.70 -5.80
C ALA A 207 28.10 7.47 -4.89
N ALA A 208 29.35 7.68 -5.32
CA ALA A 208 30.34 8.45 -4.55
C ALA A 208 29.93 9.91 -4.30
N ARG A 209 29.33 10.57 -5.31
CA ARG A 209 28.80 11.94 -5.18
C ARG A 209 27.54 11.99 -4.29
N THR A 210 26.74 10.93 -4.28
CA THR A 210 25.55 10.81 -3.42
C THR A 210 25.95 10.60 -1.94
N ALA A 211 26.91 9.73 -1.66
CA ALA A 211 27.48 9.55 -0.32
C ALA A 211 28.08 10.85 0.24
N LEU A 212 28.82 11.60 -0.60
CA LEU A 212 29.35 12.91 -0.21
C LEU A 212 28.25 13.92 0.13
N LYS A 213 27.18 13.98 -0.67
CA LYS A 213 26.11 14.98 -0.50
C LYS A 213 25.16 14.65 0.66
N LEU A 214 24.82 13.38 0.87
CA LEU A 214 23.83 12.96 1.88
C LEU A 214 24.43 12.58 3.24
N GLU A 215 25.69 12.14 3.26
CA GLU A 215 26.31 11.57 4.47
C GLU A 215 27.60 12.31 4.87
N GLY A 216 28.03 13.31 4.08
CA GLY A 216 29.32 13.99 4.27
C GLY A 216 30.53 13.10 3.98
N LYS A 217 30.33 11.86 3.49
CA LYS A 217 31.39 10.85 3.36
C LYS A 217 32.12 10.97 2.02
N VAL A 218 33.44 11.19 2.09
CA VAL A 218 34.34 11.05 0.94
C VAL A 218 34.70 9.57 0.80
N LEU A 219 34.24 8.90 -0.26
CA LEU A 219 34.64 7.51 -0.53
C LEU A 219 36.13 7.43 -0.89
N SER A 220 36.83 6.45 -0.31
CA SER A 220 38.22 6.18 -0.63
C SER A 220 38.39 5.68 -2.08
N THR A 221 39.61 5.79 -2.61
CA THR A 221 39.96 5.24 -3.93
C THR A 221 39.75 3.73 -4.00
N GLU A 222 39.96 3.01 -2.89
CA GLU A 222 39.77 1.56 -2.82
C GLU A 222 38.29 1.17 -2.70
N ALA A 223 37.50 1.89 -1.90
CA ALA A 223 36.03 1.71 -1.89
C ALA A 223 35.44 1.94 -3.30
N THR A 224 35.89 3.00 -3.98
CA THR A 224 35.51 3.31 -5.36
C THR A 224 35.88 2.17 -6.32
N LYS A 225 37.06 1.56 -6.19
CA LYS A 225 37.50 0.42 -7.00
C LYS A 225 36.67 -0.84 -6.73
N ARG A 226 36.40 -1.16 -5.46
CA ARG A 226 35.53 -2.27 -5.04
C ARG A 226 34.12 -2.15 -5.64
N MET A 227 33.53 -0.96 -5.65
CA MET A 227 32.20 -0.70 -6.25
C MET A 227 32.15 -0.99 -7.75
N VAL A 228 33.17 -0.59 -8.52
CA VAL A 228 33.23 -0.90 -9.96
C VAL A 228 33.34 -2.41 -10.18
N LEU A 229 34.21 -3.09 -9.43
CA LEU A 229 34.40 -4.54 -9.52
C LEU A 229 33.14 -5.32 -9.14
N ALA A 230 32.40 -4.89 -8.11
CA ALA A 230 31.10 -5.44 -7.75
C ALA A 230 30.06 -5.23 -8.87
N ALA A 231 29.95 -4.02 -9.42
CA ALA A 231 29.02 -3.74 -10.52
C ALA A 231 29.34 -4.55 -11.79
N LEU A 232 30.62 -4.80 -12.09
CA LEU A 232 31.05 -5.70 -13.16
C LEU A 232 30.71 -7.18 -12.85
N ARG A 233 30.90 -7.62 -11.60
CA ARG A 233 30.55 -8.98 -11.14
C ARG A 233 29.06 -9.27 -11.31
N ASP A 234 28.18 -8.32 -11.02
CA ASP A 234 26.74 -8.47 -11.23
C ASP A 234 26.40 -8.77 -12.71
N TYR A 235 27.11 -8.14 -13.66
CA TYR A 235 26.92 -8.39 -15.09
C TYR A 235 27.35 -9.80 -15.48
N MET A 236 28.50 -10.25 -14.96
CA MET A 236 28.99 -11.62 -15.19
C MET A 236 27.99 -12.66 -14.65
N LEU A 237 27.46 -12.47 -13.44
CA LEU A 237 26.46 -13.37 -12.85
C LEU A 237 25.15 -13.41 -13.65
N ARG A 238 24.72 -12.27 -14.20
CA ARG A 238 23.54 -12.19 -15.09
C ARG A 238 23.75 -13.02 -16.36
N ASP A 239 24.92 -12.95 -16.99
CA ASP A 239 25.19 -13.67 -18.23
C ASP A 239 25.46 -15.17 -18.00
N CYS A 240 26.03 -15.56 -16.86
CA CYS A 240 26.07 -16.97 -16.43
C CYS A 240 24.64 -17.55 -16.28
N ARG A 241 23.72 -16.81 -15.67
CA ARG A 241 22.30 -17.23 -15.54
C ARG A 241 21.58 -17.29 -16.89
N LYS A 242 21.88 -16.40 -17.84
CA LYS A 242 21.35 -16.49 -19.22
C LYS A 242 21.83 -17.77 -19.91
N LYS A 243 23.12 -18.11 -19.82
CA LYS A 243 23.70 -19.31 -20.44
C LYS A 243 23.13 -20.60 -19.84
N GLY A 244 22.90 -20.67 -18.53
CA GLY A 244 22.32 -21.83 -17.87
C GLY A 244 20.84 -22.12 -18.19
N ASN A 245 20.13 -21.17 -18.81
CA ASN A 245 18.74 -21.34 -19.27
C ASN A 245 18.62 -21.55 -20.80
N GLY A 246 19.74 -21.63 -21.52
CA GLY A 246 19.72 -22.08 -22.92
C GLY A 246 19.43 -23.58 -22.98
N LYS A 247 18.54 -24.00 -23.89
CA LYS A 247 18.33 -25.43 -24.18
C LYS A 247 19.68 -26.05 -24.54
N GLY A 248 19.98 -27.22 -23.96
CA GLY A 248 21.23 -27.91 -24.19
C GLY A 248 21.40 -28.29 -25.65
N ASP A 249 22.60 -28.02 -26.18
CA ASP A 249 23.11 -28.66 -27.38
C ASP A 249 23.76 -29.99 -26.92
N PRO A 250 23.26 -31.17 -27.31
CA PRO A 250 23.59 -32.43 -26.65
C PRO A 250 24.93 -33.03 -27.15
N ASN A 251 26.02 -32.24 -27.19
CA ASN A 251 27.33 -32.78 -27.56
C ASN A 251 28.57 -32.00 -27.06
N VAL A 252 28.70 -31.78 -25.74
CA VAL A 252 30.02 -31.80 -25.05
C VAL A 252 29.84 -32.50 -23.70
N GLY A 253 30.75 -33.43 -23.40
CA GLY A 253 30.65 -34.34 -22.25
C GLY A 253 30.67 -33.69 -20.87
N ALA A 254 30.18 -34.45 -19.89
CA ALA A 254 30.09 -34.06 -18.50
C ALA A 254 31.46 -33.88 -17.82
N CYS A 255 31.46 -33.04 -16.78
CA CYS A 255 32.23 -33.31 -15.56
C CYS A 255 31.30 -33.16 -14.36
N SER A 256 30.48 -34.18 -14.18
CA SER A 256 29.76 -34.47 -12.95
C SER A 256 30.71 -35.15 -11.95
N MET A 257 30.89 -34.57 -10.76
CA MET A 257 31.03 -35.27 -9.47
C MET A 257 30.84 -34.22 -8.34
N GLY A 258 30.19 -34.49 -7.21
CA GLY A 258 29.50 -35.72 -6.78
C GLY A 258 28.13 -35.43 -6.17
N THR A 259 27.24 -36.41 -6.23
CA THR A 259 25.82 -36.31 -5.82
C THR A 259 25.52 -37.02 -4.50
N GLY A 260 24.61 -36.42 -3.72
CA GLY A 260 23.73 -37.07 -2.75
C GLY A 260 22.82 -36.01 -2.12
N GLY A 261 21.49 -35.96 -2.26
CA GLY A 261 20.52 -36.93 -2.81
C GLY A 261 19.88 -37.74 -1.66
N GLY A 262 18.56 -37.72 -1.38
CA GLY A 262 17.43 -36.89 -1.82
C GLY A 262 16.41 -36.80 -0.65
N ARG A 263 15.11 -36.46 -0.75
CA ARG A 263 14.14 -36.11 -1.83
C ARG A 263 13.13 -35.11 -1.18
N GLY A 264 12.21 -34.40 -1.83
CA GLY A 264 11.76 -34.34 -3.23
C GLY A 264 10.95 -33.05 -3.54
N ARG A 265 10.41 -32.98 -4.75
CA ARG A 265 9.60 -31.89 -5.38
C ARG A 265 8.36 -32.57 -6.03
N PRO A 266 7.34 -31.87 -6.61
CA PRO A 266 7.35 -30.48 -7.10
C PRO A 266 6.10 -29.63 -6.75
N GLY A 267 6.15 -28.32 -7.08
CA GLY A 267 5.03 -27.40 -6.93
C GLY A 267 5.36 -25.95 -7.30
N PHE A 268 5.73 -25.69 -8.57
CA PHE A 268 5.97 -24.32 -9.04
C PHE A 268 4.65 -23.63 -9.38
N ALA A 269 4.30 -22.57 -8.65
CA ALA A 269 3.29 -21.59 -9.05
C ALA A 269 3.94 -20.19 -9.08
N GLY A 270 4.06 -19.60 -10.27
CA GLY A 270 4.61 -18.26 -10.45
C GLY A 270 3.53 -17.18 -10.33
N PRO A 271 3.83 -15.98 -9.80
CA PRO A 271 2.95 -14.83 -9.92
C PRO A 271 3.22 -14.09 -11.24
N GLY A 272 2.25 -14.08 -12.14
CA GLY A 272 2.29 -13.23 -13.34
C GLY A 272 2.22 -11.74 -12.98
N TYR A 273 2.96 -10.91 -13.69
CA TYR A 273 2.86 -9.45 -13.58
C TYR A 273 1.95 -8.93 -14.70
N CYS A 274 0.78 -8.42 -14.34
CA CYS A 274 -0.09 -7.71 -15.26
C CYS A 274 0.59 -6.40 -15.71
N ALA A 275 0.61 -6.16 -17.02
CA ALA A 275 1.03 -4.87 -17.58
C ALA A 275 -0.02 -3.79 -17.29
N TRP A 276 0.42 -2.56 -17.02
CA TRP A 276 -0.44 -1.38 -17.10
C TRP A 276 0.31 -0.19 -17.71
N ARG A 277 -0.23 0.31 -18.83
CA ARG A 277 0.32 1.42 -19.61
C ARG A 277 0.06 2.74 -18.88
N GLY A 278 1.01 3.67 -18.98
CA GLY A 278 0.85 5.05 -18.53
C GLY A 278 0.61 6.01 -19.70
N SER A 279 -0.24 7.02 -19.49
CA SER A 279 -0.39 8.16 -20.39
C SER A 279 -0.16 9.47 -19.63
N ARG A 280 0.74 10.29 -20.18
CA ARG A 280 1.32 11.55 -19.66
C ARG A 280 0.28 12.68 -19.57
N ILE A 281 0.23 13.45 -18.48
CA ILE A 281 -0.49 14.74 -18.40
C ILE A 281 0.52 15.87 -18.26
N ASP A 282 0.16 17.03 -18.78
CA ASP A 282 0.99 18.21 -18.93
C ASP A 282 1.22 18.96 -17.61
N CYS A 283 2.37 19.60 -17.47
CA CYS A 283 2.80 20.32 -16.26
C CYS A 283 2.86 21.83 -16.53
N SER A 284 1.68 22.43 -16.75
CA SER A 284 1.53 23.83 -17.15
C SER A 284 0.41 24.54 -16.38
N ASN A 285 0.30 24.31 -15.08
CA ASN A 285 -0.45 25.21 -14.20
C ASN A 285 0.09 25.21 -12.75
N THR A 286 0.99 26.14 -12.43
CA THR A 286 1.45 26.40 -11.05
C THR A 286 0.41 27.24 -10.30
N GLY A 287 -0.76 26.67 -10.07
CA GLY A 287 -1.72 27.17 -9.10
C GLY A 287 -1.40 26.60 -7.72
N ARG A 288 -1.15 27.47 -6.74
CA ARG A 288 -1.23 27.05 -5.32
C ARG A 288 -2.65 26.54 -5.07
N ILE A 289 -2.80 25.36 -4.48
CA ILE A 289 -4.11 24.93 -3.95
C ILE A 289 -4.28 25.66 -2.60
N PRO A 290 -5.25 26.57 -2.45
CA PRO A 290 -5.57 27.14 -1.14
C PRO A 290 -6.34 26.09 -0.35
N HIS A 291 -5.84 25.70 0.83
CA HIS A 291 -6.60 24.89 1.75
C HIS A 291 -7.70 25.76 2.39
N LEU A 292 -8.93 25.62 1.90
CA LEU A 292 -10.14 26.18 2.50
C LEU A 292 -10.87 25.05 3.23
N HIS A 293 -10.61 24.93 4.53
CA HIS A 293 -11.48 24.19 5.44
C HIS A 293 -12.52 25.17 6.01
N LEU A 294 -13.80 24.85 5.83
CA LEU A 294 -14.94 25.50 6.49
C LEU A 294 -15.70 24.45 7.33
N PRO A 295 -16.47 24.86 8.36
CA PRO A 295 -17.03 23.93 9.35
C PRO A 295 -18.05 22.92 8.81
N VAL A 296 -18.24 21.84 9.59
CA VAL A 296 -18.93 20.58 9.21
C VAL A 296 -20.44 20.74 8.88
N GLN A 297 -21.06 21.89 9.09
CA GLN A 297 -22.52 22.09 8.99
C GLN A 297 -23.09 22.45 7.60
N GLU A 298 -22.28 22.55 6.53
CA GLU A 298 -22.77 22.78 5.14
C GLU A 298 -22.61 21.56 4.20
N ARG A 299 -22.59 20.31 4.71
CA ARG A 299 -22.41 19.07 3.91
C ARG A 299 -23.56 18.67 2.97
N SER A 300 -24.25 19.63 2.36
CA SER A 300 -25.26 19.41 1.30
C SER A 300 -24.97 20.14 -0.02
N LYS A 301 -23.84 20.87 -0.12
CA LYS A 301 -23.30 21.35 -1.41
C LYS A 301 -22.48 20.23 -2.06
N SER A 302 -23.13 19.51 -2.98
CA SER A 302 -22.58 18.33 -3.66
C SER A 302 -21.22 18.58 -4.32
N ALA A 303 -20.38 17.54 -4.36
CA ALA A 303 -19.08 17.56 -5.03
C ALA A 303 -19.25 17.77 -6.55
N ALA A 304 -19.26 19.03 -6.99
CA ALA A 304 -19.38 19.41 -8.37
C ALA A 304 -18.08 19.13 -9.15
N PHE A 305 -18.22 18.75 -10.43
CA PHE A 305 -17.09 18.73 -11.36
C PHE A 305 -16.64 20.17 -11.68
N SER A 306 -15.54 20.32 -12.44
CA SER A 306 -15.18 21.64 -12.96
C SER A 306 -16.36 22.28 -13.70
N TYR A 307 -16.52 23.61 -13.61
CA TYR A 307 -17.64 24.35 -14.23
C TYR A 307 -17.78 24.04 -15.73
N ASP A 308 -16.65 23.97 -16.45
CA ASP A 308 -16.61 23.61 -17.86
C ASP A 308 -17.05 22.16 -18.15
N VAL A 309 -16.86 21.26 -17.18
CA VAL A 309 -17.26 19.86 -17.26
C VAL A 309 -18.75 19.74 -16.98
N GLU A 310 -19.28 20.31 -15.89
CA GLU A 310 -20.72 20.33 -15.62
C GLU A 310 -21.51 20.99 -16.78
N LEU A 311 -21.02 22.11 -17.32
CA LEU A 311 -21.69 22.78 -18.45
C LEU A 311 -21.73 21.89 -19.73
N LYS A 312 -20.67 21.12 -19.99
CA LYS A 312 -20.61 20.19 -21.13
C LYS A 312 -21.44 18.92 -20.87
N LEU A 313 -21.46 18.41 -19.64
CA LEU A 313 -22.31 17.28 -19.23
C LEU A 313 -23.80 17.64 -19.34
N ARG A 314 -24.20 18.85 -18.94
CA ARG A 314 -25.57 19.35 -19.10
C ARG A 314 -25.99 19.40 -20.58
N LYS A 315 -25.19 20.05 -21.43
CA LYS A 315 -25.42 20.07 -22.89
C LYS A 315 -25.38 18.66 -23.52
N GLY A 316 -24.55 17.78 -22.99
CA GLY A 316 -24.48 16.37 -23.36
C GLY A 316 -25.77 15.62 -23.04
N ASN A 317 -26.34 15.81 -21.85
CA ASN A 317 -27.62 15.23 -21.45
C ASN A 317 -28.76 15.74 -22.35
N GLU A 318 -28.85 17.05 -22.60
CA GLU A 318 -29.85 17.66 -23.51
C GLU A 318 -29.77 17.07 -24.94
N ALA A 319 -28.56 16.81 -25.44
CA ALA A 319 -28.34 16.16 -26.74
C ALA A 319 -28.66 14.65 -26.70
N TYR A 320 -28.33 13.97 -25.60
CA TYR A 320 -28.62 12.56 -25.37
C TYR A 320 -30.13 12.30 -25.29
N GLU A 321 -30.91 13.17 -24.64
CA GLU A 321 -32.36 13.04 -24.59
C GLU A 321 -32.98 12.99 -25.99
N LYS A 322 -32.55 13.89 -26.88
CA LYS A 322 -33.05 14.05 -28.26
C LYS A 322 -32.54 12.99 -29.23
N THR A 323 -31.28 12.56 -29.09
CA THR A 323 -30.61 11.72 -30.11
C THR A 323 -30.28 10.30 -29.65
N LYS A 324 -30.34 10.03 -28.34
CA LYS A 324 -29.85 8.81 -27.66
C LYS A 324 -28.37 8.47 -27.94
N LYS A 325 -27.58 9.43 -28.46
CA LYS A 325 -26.14 9.30 -28.69
C LYS A 325 -25.35 9.90 -27.53
N GLY A 326 -24.40 9.14 -26.99
CA GLY A 326 -23.52 9.59 -25.90
C GLY A 326 -22.60 10.75 -26.30
N ILE A 327 -22.10 11.48 -25.30
CA ILE A 327 -21.15 12.58 -25.52
C ILE A 327 -19.74 12.02 -25.81
N SER A 328 -19.06 12.59 -26.82
CA SER A 328 -17.64 12.32 -27.02
C SER A 328 -16.82 13.09 -25.98
N LEU A 329 -16.16 12.36 -25.07
CA LEU A 329 -15.39 12.95 -23.98
C LEU A 329 -13.95 13.22 -24.41
N THR A 330 -13.48 14.44 -24.20
CA THR A 330 -12.04 14.70 -24.26
C THR A 330 -11.33 14.00 -23.11
N ARG A 331 -10.04 13.74 -23.29
CA ARG A 331 -9.19 13.10 -22.28
C ARG A 331 -9.22 13.87 -20.95
N ASP A 332 -9.20 15.19 -21.00
CA ASP A 332 -9.10 16.04 -19.81
C ASP A 332 -10.44 16.09 -19.05
N MET A 333 -11.57 16.13 -19.77
CA MET A 333 -12.91 15.98 -19.16
C MET A 333 -13.06 14.64 -18.44
N LYS A 334 -12.64 13.53 -19.06
CA LYS A 334 -12.68 12.21 -18.42
C LYS A 334 -11.75 12.16 -17.20
N MET A 335 -10.63 12.88 -17.22
CA MET A 335 -9.71 12.94 -16.08
C MET A 335 -10.25 13.75 -14.90
N ASP A 336 -10.86 14.92 -15.14
CA ASP A 336 -11.49 15.76 -14.10
C ASP A 336 -12.61 15.01 -13.37
N ILE A 337 -13.54 14.41 -14.12
CA ILE A 337 -14.61 13.55 -13.58
C ILE A 337 -14.02 12.47 -12.67
N LEU A 338 -12.97 11.78 -13.14
CA LEU A 338 -12.34 10.71 -12.38
C LEU A 338 -11.52 11.23 -11.18
N ASP A 339 -10.83 12.38 -11.25
CA ASP A 339 -10.11 12.94 -10.09
C ASP A 339 -11.09 13.38 -9.00
N LYS A 340 -12.20 14.02 -9.35
CA LYS A 340 -13.26 14.42 -8.40
C LYS A 340 -13.95 13.22 -7.76
N ILE A 341 -14.29 12.18 -8.54
CA ILE A 341 -14.83 10.94 -7.98
C ILE A 341 -13.81 10.25 -7.09
N ALA A 342 -12.53 10.17 -7.49
CA ALA A 342 -11.51 9.51 -6.69
C ALA A 342 -11.25 10.23 -5.36
N GLN A 343 -11.28 11.56 -5.35
CA GLN A 343 -11.23 12.37 -4.14
C GLN A 343 -12.44 12.10 -3.23
N ALA A 344 -13.67 12.31 -3.73
CA ALA A 344 -14.89 12.17 -2.93
C ALA A 344 -15.11 10.74 -2.40
N VAL A 345 -14.70 9.71 -3.15
CA VAL A 345 -14.75 8.32 -2.69
C VAL A 345 -13.65 8.04 -1.67
N PHE A 346 -12.45 8.61 -1.83
CA PHE A 346 -11.36 8.44 -0.87
C PHE A 346 -11.69 9.09 0.48
N GLU A 347 -12.27 10.30 0.47
CA GLU A 347 -12.78 11.02 1.65
C GLU A 347 -13.84 10.23 2.44
N LEU A 348 -14.49 9.23 1.82
CA LEU A 348 -15.44 8.32 2.47
C LEU A 348 -14.80 6.98 2.88
N LYS A 349 -13.86 6.45 2.10
CA LYS A 349 -13.17 5.17 2.33
C LYS A 349 -11.96 5.03 1.42
N ALA A 350 -10.74 4.92 1.95
CA ALA A 350 -9.54 4.75 1.10
C ALA A 350 -9.59 3.49 0.22
N TYR A 351 -10.19 2.40 0.71
CA TYR A 351 -10.26 1.11 0.04
C TYR A 351 -11.71 0.64 -0.17
N PRO A 352 -12.46 1.27 -1.11
CA PRO A 352 -13.81 0.81 -1.43
C PRO A 352 -13.77 -0.57 -2.07
N ASP A 353 -14.79 -1.37 -1.77
CA ASP A 353 -14.98 -2.70 -2.34
C ASP A 353 -15.57 -2.63 -3.76
N GLN A 354 -15.75 -3.79 -4.38
CA GLN A 354 -16.18 -3.88 -5.78
C GLN A 354 -17.62 -3.38 -5.97
N ASP A 355 -18.50 -3.59 -4.99
CA ASP A 355 -19.92 -3.22 -5.02
C ASP A 355 -20.09 -1.72 -4.81
N GLN A 356 -19.28 -1.12 -3.93
CA GLN A 356 -19.21 0.34 -3.77
C GLN A 356 -18.72 1.04 -5.03
N ILE A 357 -17.70 0.50 -5.71
CA ILE A 357 -17.22 1.06 -6.99
C ILE A 357 -18.30 0.94 -8.09
N GLU A 358 -19.08 -0.15 -8.09
CA GLU A 358 -20.21 -0.36 -8.98
C GLU A 358 -21.34 0.65 -8.71
N SER A 359 -21.71 0.86 -7.44
CA SER A 359 -22.70 1.86 -7.02
C SER A 359 -22.33 3.28 -7.48
N VAL A 360 -21.07 3.69 -7.30
CA VAL A 360 -20.56 4.99 -7.75
C VAL A 360 -20.59 5.12 -9.28
N ALA A 361 -20.24 4.06 -10.02
CA ALA A 361 -20.28 4.06 -11.47
C ALA A 361 -21.72 4.13 -12.02
N SER A 362 -22.66 3.43 -11.37
CA SER A 362 -24.08 3.49 -11.68
C SER A 362 -24.64 4.89 -11.42
N ALA A 363 -24.42 5.45 -10.23
CA ALA A 363 -24.87 6.79 -9.86
C ALA A 363 -24.34 7.89 -10.80
N LEU A 364 -23.09 7.78 -11.27
CA LEU A 364 -22.52 8.69 -12.26
C LEU A 364 -23.32 8.71 -13.57
N VAL A 365 -23.63 7.53 -14.12
CA VAL A 365 -24.36 7.41 -15.40
C VAL A 365 -25.85 7.71 -15.22
N SER A 366 -26.44 7.44 -14.05
CA SER A 366 -27.80 7.87 -13.72
C SER A 366 -27.93 9.39 -13.63
N LYS A 367 -26.95 10.10 -13.04
CA LYS A 367 -26.94 11.58 -13.00
C LYS A 367 -26.60 12.18 -14.38
N HIS A 368 -25.78 11.52 -15.17
CA HIS A 368 -25.35 12.00 -16.48
C HIS A 368 -25.53 10.93 -17.58
N PRO A 369 -26.78 10.69 -18.06
CA PRO A 369 -27.08 9.68 -19.07
C PRO A 369 -26.26 9.78 -20.37
N CYS A 370 -25.76 10.97 -20.72
CA CYS A 370 -24.88 11.15 -21.88
C CYS A 370 -23.54 10.39 -21.76
N LEU A 371 -23.14 9.95 -20.57
CA LEU A 371 -21.93 9.18 -20.29
C LEU A 371 -22.11 7.67 -20.51
N ARG A 372 -23.33 7.20 -20.83
CA ARG A 372 -23.64 5.78 -21.01
C ARG A 372 -22.84 5.18 -22.18
N GLU A 373 -22.12 4.10 -21.92
CA GLU A 373 -21.27 3.45 -22.92
C GLU A 373 -22.10 2.59 -23.89
N PRO A 374 -21.99 2.78 -25.22
CA PRO A 374 -22.73 1.99 -26.20
C PRO A 374 -22.20 0.55 -26.26
N GLY A 375 -23.10 -0.42 -26.21
CA GLY A 375 -22.76 -1.85 -26.27
C GLY A 375 -22.45 -2.52 -24.92
N SER A 376 -22.48 -1.79 -23.80
CA SER A 376 -22.51 -2.39 -22.46
C SER A 376 -23.97 -2.60 -22.03
N GLU A 377 -24.27 -3.77 -21.47
CA GLU A 377 -25.58 -4.14 -20.93
C GLU A 377 -25.99 -3.21 -19.77
N THR A 378 -25.06 -2.94 -18.85
CA THR A 378 -25.24 -1.99 -17.75
C THR A 378 -25.15 -0.53 -18.21
N GLY A 379 -24.30 -0.25 -19.20
CA GLY A 379 -23.96 1.09 -19.67
C GLY A 379 -22.90 1.83 -18.85
N TYR A 380 -22.36 1.22 -17.78
CA TYR A 380 -21.38 1.85 -16.88
C TYR A 380 -20.13 0.99 -16.58
N ASP A 381 -19.95 -0.16 -17.23
CA ASP A 381 -18.83 -1.09 -16.92
C ASP A 381 -17.44 -0.47 -17.14
N GLY A 382 -17.21 0.29 -18.21
CA GLY A 382 -15.95 0.99 -18.44
C GLY A 382 -15.72 2.15 -17.47
N TRP A 383 -16.79 2.74 -16.90
CA TRP A 383 -16.68 3.68 -15.77
C TRP A 383 -16.27 2.97 -14.49
N LYS A 384 -16.92 1.85 -14.14
CA LYS A 384 -16.55 0.98 -13.01
C LYS A 384 -15.07 0.60 -13.05
N ILE A 385 -14.58 0.20 -14.23
CA ILE A 385 -13.16 -0.10 -14.47
C ILE A 385 -12.28 1.17 -14.35
N SER A 386 -12.69 2.29 -14.96
CA SER A 386 -11.93 3.55 -14.92
C SER A 386 -11.77 4.09 -13.50
N ILE A 387 -12.84 4.06 -12.69
CA ILE A 387 -12.87 4.50 -11.29
C ILE A 387 -11.97 3.59 -10.44
N LYS A 388 -12.05 2.26 -10.61
CA LYS A 388 -11.17 1.29 -9.92
C LYS A 388 -9.68 1.57 -10.14
N TYR A 389 -9.28 1.82 -11.39
CA TYR A 389 -7.88 2.17 -11.69
C TYR A 389 -7.51 3.57 -11.20
N LYS A 390 -8.42 4.54 -11.28
CA LYS A 390 -8.19 5.90 -10.77
C LYS A 390 -7.94 5.89 -9.26
N LEU A 391 -8.78 5.21 -8.48
CA LEU A 391 -8.60 5.05 -7.03
C LEU A 391 -7.29 4.34 -6.70
N GLY A 392 -6.90 3.32 -7.48
CA GLY A 392 -5.58 2.68 -7.36
C GLY A 392 -4.41 3.67 -7.54
N ASN A 393 -4.51 4.54 -8.55
CA ASN A 393 -3.52 5.59 -8.82
C ASN A 393 -3.56 6.72 -7.77
N TYR A 394 -4.73 7.10 -7.29
CA TYR A 394 -4.93 8.14 -6.27
C TYR A 394 -4.30 7.71 -4.94
N ARG A 395 -4.59 6.49 -4.46
CA ARG A 395 -3.88 5.87 -3.32
C ARG A 395 -2.36 5.80 -3.52
N SER A 396 -1.91 5.57 -4.76
CA SER A 396 -0.47 5.52 -5.08
C SER A 396 0.20 6.90 -4.98
N LYS A 397 -0.52 7.98 -5.34
CA LYS A 397 -0.08 9.37 -5.14
C LYS A 397 -0.05 9.72 -3.65
N LEU A 398 -1.13 9.45 -2.91
CA LEU A 398 -1.19 9.72 -1.47
C LEU A 398 -0.10 8.96 -0.68
N ARG A 399 0.21 7.72 -1.06
CA ARG A 399 1.35 6.95 -0.50
C ARG A 399 2.69 7.61 -0.76
N GLN A 400 2.86 8.29 -1.90
CA GLN A 400 4.09 9.04 -2.21
C GLN A 400 4.15 10.37 -1.44
N ALA A 401 3.00 10.93 -1.06
CA ALA A 401 2.89 12.10 -0.19
C ALA A 401 3.06 11.79 1.31
N GLY A 402 3.15 10.51 1.70
CA GLY A 402 3.38 10.09 3.08
C GLY A 402 2.13 9.64 3.85
N CYS A 403 0.93 9.74 3.26
CA CYS A 403 -0.33 9.35 3.89
C CYS A 403 -0.29 7.91 4.43
N ILE A 404 -0.48 7.75 5.74
CA ILE A 404 -0.27 6.52 6.49
C ILE A 404 -1.33 5.48 6.10
N GLU A 405 -2.59 5.89 5.98
CA GLU A 405 -3.76 5.04 5.67
C GLU A 405 -3.56 4.16 4.42
N VAL A 406 -2.84 4.67 3.41
CA VAL A 406 -2.51 3.94 2.18
C VAL A 406 -1.12 3.28 2.19
N SER A 407 -0.29 3.60 3.19
CA SER A 407 1.12 3.16 3.34
C SER A 407 1.31 1.87 4.14
N ILE A 408 0.28 1.45 4.90
CA ILE A 408 0.11 0.17 5.65
C ILE A 408 0.57 -1.11 4.89
N ASN A 409 0.76 -1.03 3.57
CA ASN A 409 0.94 -2.17 2.68
C ASN A 409 2.38 -2.66 2.43
N ARG A 410 3.38 -2.27 3.24
CA ARG A 410 4.76 -2.80 3.06
C ARG A 410 4.91 -4.19 3.68
N LYS A 411 4.52 -5.23 2.93
CA LYS A 411 5.09 -6.57 3.18
C LYS A 411 6.58 -6.54 2.80
N ARG A 412 7.48 -6.32 3.77
CA ARG A 412 8.93 -6.46 3.56
C ARG A 412 9.21 -7.86 3.00
N ARG A 413 9.90 -7.94 1.86
CA ARG A 413 10.45 -9.21 1.34
C ARG A 413 11.89 -9.28 1.84
N ASN A 414 12.14 -10.10 2.86
CA ASN A 414 13.46 -10.43 3.41
C ASN A 414 14.43 -9.25 3.49
N ASP A 415 14.20 -8.35 4.45
CA ASP A 415 15.29 -7.68 5.13
C ASP A 415 15.54 -8.47 6.42
N GLY A 416 16.81 -8.72 6.76
CA GLY A 416 17.18 -9.52 7.94
C GLY A 416 16.73 -8.88 9.25
N ASP A 417 16.54 -9.74 10.25
CA ASP A 417 16.09 -9.38 11.60
C ASP A 417 17.08 -8.45 12.30
N ASP A 418 16.59 -7.27 12.70
CA ASP A 418 16.91 -6.52 13.94
C ASP A 418 16.40 -5.07 13.83
N GLY A 419 15.62 -4.64 14.84
CA GLY A 419 15.14 -3.27 15.00
C GLY A 419 13.71 -3.01 14.53
N ALA A 420 12.81 -2.91 15.51
CA ALA A 420 11.38 -2.55 15.44
C ALA A 420 10.88 -1.98 14.09
N SER A 421 10.02 -2.74 13.42
CA SER A 421 9.29 -2.31 12.22
C SER A 421 7.81 -2.12 12.55
N PRO A 422 7.16 -1.01 12.13
CA PRO A 422 5.72 -0.81 12.34
C PRO A 422 4.92 -1.97 11.72
N SER A 423 4.13 -2.66 12.56
CA SER A 423 3.43 -3.90 12.21
C SER A 423 2.08 -3.66 11.51
N LEU A 424 1.72 -2.40 11.20
CA LEU A 424 0.40 -2.00 10.69
C LEU A 424 -0.22 -3.04 9.73
N LYS A 425 -1.18 -3.80 10.26
CA LYS A 425 -1.99 -4.73 9.48
C LYS A 425 -3.03 -3.92 8.68
N ARG A 426 -3.60 -4.50 7.62
CA ARG A 426 -4.72 -3.87 6.92
C ARG A 426 -5.97 -3.86 7.80
N ALA A 427 -6.77 -2.80 7.63
CA ALA A 427 -8.22 -2.84 7.80
C ALA A 427 -8.79 -4.11 7.15
N LYS A 428 -9.57 -4.89 7.90
CA LYS A 428 -10.12 -6.20 7.48
C LYS A 428 -11.62 -6.31 7.74
N ARG A 429 -12.20 -5.34 8.43
CA ARG A 429 -13.55 -5.41 8.99
C ARG A 429 -14.45 -4.24 8.61
N GLY A 430 -14.04 -3.42 7.64
CA GLY A 430 -14.82 -2.25 7.21
C GLY A 430 -14.47 -0.99 7.98
N GLU A 431 -13.35 -0.98 8.71
CA GLU A 431 -12.75 0.22 9.28
C GLU A 431 -12.47 1.24 8.16
N ILE A 432 -12.95 2.46 8.34
CA ILE A 432 -12.65 3.60 7.48
C ILE A 432 -11.32 4.19 7.97
N ASN A 433 -11.27 4.65 9.22
CA ASN A 433 -10.07 5.23 9.83
C ASN A 433 -9.30 4.18 10.62
N HIS A 434 -8.59 3.28 9.94
CA HIS A 434 -7.82 2.23 10.61
C HIS A 434 -6.56 2.76 11.30
N VAL A 435 -5.80 3.60 10.57
CA VAL A 435 -4.62 4.35 11.03
C VAL A 435 -4.61 5.68 10.26
N PRO A 436 -5.35 6.71 10.74
CA PRO A 436 -5.42 8.01 10.07
C PRO A 436 -4.14 8.82 10.27
N ASP A 437 -3.92 9.79 9.39
CA ASP A 437 -2.84 10.78 9.54
C ASP A 437 -3.10 11.71 10.75
N HIS A 438 -2.05 12.32 11.29
CA HIS A 438 -2.18 13.31 12.37
C HIS A 438 -2.85 14.61 11.87
N PRO A 439 -3.62 15.32 12.72
CA PRO A 439 -4.16 16.64 12.38
C PRO A 439 -3.09 17.64 11.95
N ASP A 440 -3.47 18.61 11.11
CA ASP A 440 -2.55 19.63 10.60
C ASP A 440 -1.80 20.34 11.74
N ASN A 441 -0.47 20.44 11.60
CA ASN A 441 0.49 20.99 12.57
C ASN A 441 0.82 20.13 13.81
N HIS A 442 0.26 18.92 13.94
CA HIS A 442 0.59 18.01 15.04
C HIS A 442 1.65 16.96 14.69
N THR A 443 2.57 16.73 15.63
CA THR A 443 3.55 15.63 15.66
C THR A 443 3.22 14.63 16.75
N ASP A 444 3.84 13.44 16.71
CA ASP A 444 3.79 12.44 17.79
C ASP A 444 3.99 13.09 19.17
N ASP A 445 5.06 13.89 19.34
CA ASP A 445 5.39 14.56 20.60
C ASP A 445 4.26 15.49 21.08
N SER A 446 3.72 16.33 20.18
CA SER A 446 2.62 17.26 20.54
C SER A 446 1.33 16.55 20.92
N LEU A 447 1.07 15.36 20.37
CA LEU A 447 -0.12 14.57 20.71
C LEU A 447 0.09 13.74 21.99
N GLU A 448 1.33 13.42 22.35
CA GLU A 448 1.67 12.84 23.65
C GLU A 448 1.51 13.88 24.78
N GLU A 449 1.84 15.16 24.54
CA GLU A 449 1.53 16.26 25.46
C GLU A 449 0.01 16.39 25.69
N GLU A 450 -0.79 16.38 24.62
CA GLU A 450 -2.26 16.40 24.71
C GLU A 450 -2.84 15.14 25.38
N ARG A 451 -2.22 13.97 25.18
CA ARG A 451 -2.59 12.73 25.90
C ARG A 451 -2.31 12.85 27.40
N LEU A 452 -1.17 13.42 27.79
CA LEU A 452 -0.84 13.65 29.20
C LEU A 452 -1.86 14.61 29.84
N ALA A 453 -2.23 15.69 29.15
CA ALA A 453 -3.29 16.59 29.60
C ALA A 453 -4.64 15.86 29.75
N LEU A 454 -5.05 15.05 28.78
CA LEU A 454 -6.26 14.22 28.84
C LEU A 454 -6.27 13.29 30.07
N VAL A 455 -5.14 12.65 30.40
CA VAL A 455 -5.03 11.78 31.59
C VAL A 455 -5.21 12.58 32.88
N GLU A 456 -4.62 13.78 32.98
CA GLU A 456 -4.79 14.64 34.15
C GLU A 456 -6.22 15.21 34.27
N GLU A 457 -6.86 15.59 33.15
CA GLU A 457 -8.29 15.96 33.14
C GLU A 457 -9.19 14.79 33.58
N PHE A 458 -8.87 13.57 33.16
CA PHE A 458 -9.64 12.37 33.50
C PHE A 458 -9.51 11.95 34.97
N LYS A 459 -8.41 12.30 35.64
CA LYS A 459 -8.20 12.09 37.10
C LYS A 459 -9.01 13.05 37.97
N LYS A 460 -9.50 14.17 37.44
CA LYS A 460 -10.24 15.16 38.23
C LYS A 460 -11.57 14.60 38.71
N ARG A 461 -11.97 14.97 39.93
CA ARG A 461 -13.28 14.63 40.52
C ARG A 461 -14.44 15.19 39.69
N ASN A 462 -14.30 16.44 39.21
CA ASN A 462 -15.22 17.08 38.29
C ASN A 462 -14.59 17.10 36.90
N LYS A 463 -14.81 16.04 36.12
CA LYS A 463 -14.26 15.86 34.77
C LYS A 463 -14.90 16.84 33.78
N ASN A 464 -14.10 17.55 32.99
CA ASN A 464 -14.63 18.35 31.88
C ASN A 464 -14.90 17.43 30.68
N VAL A 465 -16.13 16.93 30.58
CA VAL A 465 -16.56 15.98 29.53
C VAL A 465 -16.36 16.54 28.12
N ALA A 466 -16.58 17.84 27.91
CA ALA A 466 -16.38 18.47 26.60
C ALA A 466 -14.90 18.51 26.20
N LEU A 467 -14.01 18.82 27.15
CA LEU A 467 -12.56 18.82 26.93
C LEU A 467 -12.03 17.41 26.70
N ILE A 468 -12.50 16.42 27.47
CA ILE A 468 -12.17 14.99 27.27
C ILE A 468 -12.55 14.54 25.85
N LYS A 469 -13.77 14.83 25.39
CA LYS A 469 -14.22 14.49 24.03
C LYS A 469 -13.34 15.16 22.95
N GLN A 470 -12.98 16.43 23.14
CA GLN A 470 -12.11 17.18 22.24
C GLN A 470 -10.69 16.60 22.18
N GLN A 471 -10.11 16.27 23.34
CA GLN A 471 -8.76 15.68 23.39
C GLN A 471 -8.74 14.24 22.87
N MET A 472 -9.78 13.44 23.13
CA MET A 472 -9.96 12.12 22.53
C MET A 472 -10.08 12.19 21.00
N GLU A 473 -10.68 13.24 20.44
CA GLU A 473 -10.69 13.50 19.00
C GLU A 473 -9.30 13.84 18.45
N LEU A 474 -8.64 14.82 19.07
CA LEU A 474 -7.32 15.31 18.64
C LEU A 474 -6.26 14.19 18.64
N THR A 475 -6.27 13.36 19.69
CA THR A 475 -5.32 12.26 19.92
C THR A 475 -5.68 10.96 19.18
N PHE A 476 -6.80 10.89 18.46
CA PHE A 476 -7.28 9.66 17.79
C PHE A 476 -6.23 9.01 16.89
N SER A 477 -5.49 9.82 16.12
CA SER A 477 -4.43 9.37 15.22
C SER A 477 -3.24 8.74 15.96
N LEU A 478 -2.78 9.34 17.07
CA LEU A 478 -1.72 8.78 17.92
C LEU A 478 -2.18 7.46 18.56
N ARG A 479 -3.37 7.45 19.16
CA ARG A 479 -3.95 6.26 19.81
C ARG A 479 -4.13 5.10 18.84
N ARG A 480 -4.66 5.35 17.63
CA ARG A 480 -4.83 4.31 16.59
C ARG A 480 -3.50 3.78 16.07
N LYS A 481 -2.49 4.65 15.88
CA LYS A 481 -1.13 4.25 15.53
C LYS A 481 -0.56 3.31 16.60
N GLU A 482 -0.60 3.73 17.87
CA GLU A 482 -0.13 2.95 19.02
C GLU A 482 -0.80 1.57 19.13
N ILE A 483 -2.13 1.51 19.16
CA ILE A 483 -2.91 0.27 19.30
C ILE A 483 -2.69 -0.69 18.12
N VAL A 484 -2.52 -0.18 16.89
CA VAL A 484 -2.37 -1.02 15.68
C VAL A 484 -0.91 -1.42 15.41
N ASP A 485 0.07 -0.60 15.81
CA ASP A 485 1.49 -0.93 15.64
C ASP A 485 2.04 -1.83 16.74
N LEU A 486 1.77 -1.48 18.01
CA LEU A 486 2.35 -2.16 19.17
C LEU A 486 1.55 -3.39 19.59
N GLU A 487 0.25 -3.45 19.26
CA GLU A 487 -0.70 -4.47 19.74
C GLU A 487 -0.57 -4.74 21.26
N PRO A 488 -0.64 -3.69 22.12
CA PRO A 488 -0.42 -3.77 23.56
C PRO A 488 -1.56 -4.51 24.29
N MET A 489 -1.31 -4.94 25.53
CA MET A 489 -2.32 -5.59 26.37
C MET A 489 -3.44 -4.63 26.76
N VAL A 490 -4.64 -5.16 27.02
CA VAL A 490 -5.83 -4.35 27.38
C VAL A 490 -5.60 -3.54 28.66
N SER A 491 -4.85 -4.09 29.62
CA SER A 491 -4.41 -3.41 30.83
C SER A 491 -3.51 -2.20 30.55
N GLU A 492 -2.49 -2.36 29.71
CA GLU A 492 -1.58 -1.27 29.28
C GLU A 492 -2.35 -0.13 28.57
N VAL A 493 -3.31 -0.47 27.69
CA VAL A 493 -4.16 0.55 27.04
C VAL A 493 -5.06 1.23 28.07
N ARG A 494 -5.55 0.53 29.10
CA ARG A 494 -6.40 1.10 30.15
C ARG A 494 -5.65 2.10 31.00
N GLU A 495 -4.39 1.83 31.34
CA GLU A 495 -3.52 2.78 32.06
C GLU A 495 -3.18 4.01 31.20
N ARG A 496 -2.88 3.80 29.91
CA ARG A 496 -2.39 4.85 29.01
C ARG A 496 -3.49 5.71 28.38
N TRP A 497 -4.69 5.15 28.20
CA TRP A 497 -5.88 5.77 27.61
C TRP A 497 -7.15 5.49 28.45
N PRO A 498 -7.22 5.87 29.74
CA PRO A 498 -8.32 5.50 30.63
C PRO A 498 -9.69 6.03 30.17
N ALA A 499 -9.72 7.16 29.45
CA ALA A 499 -10.94 7.71 28.87
C ALA A 499 -11.57 6.80 27.80
N LEU A 500 -10.76 5.99 27.08
CA LEU A 500 -11.23 5.06 26.04
C LEU A 500 -12.20 4.00 26.57
N PHE A 501 -12.11 3.69 27.87
CA PHE A 501 -12.94 2.69 28.54
C PHE A 501 -14.22 3.27 29.16
N CYS A 502 -14.52 4.54 28.92
CA CYS A 502 -15.83 5.10 29.24
C CYS A 502 -16.82 4.83 28.10
N GLU A 503 -18.06 4.44 28.43
CA GLU A 503 -19.11 4.19 27.44
C GLU A 503 -19.25 5.27 26.36
N ALA A 504 -19.15 6.54 26.75
CA ALA A 504 -19.25 7.67 25.83
C ALA A 504 -18.15 7.63 24.78
N GLU A 505 -16.90 7.42 25.18
CA GLU A 505 -15.77 7.38 24.25
C GLU A 505 -15.69 6.05 23.49
N ILE A 506 -16.21 4.92 24.00
CA ILE A 506 -16.34 3.69 23.21
C ILE A 506 -17.30 3.90 22.03
N ARG A 507 -18.41 4.63 22.25
CA ARG A 507 -19.35 5.01 21.18
C ARG A 507 -18.68 5.92 20.15
N GLU A 508 -18.01 6.98 20.61
CA GLU A 508 -17.34 7.96 19.75
C GLU A 508 -16.15 7.35 19.00
N GLU A 509 -15.31 6.54 19.65
CA GLU A 509 -14.17 5.87 19.01
C GLU A 509 -14.61 4.88 17.94
N PHE A 510 -15.62 4.05 18.25
CA PHE A 510 -16.22 3.17 17.24
C PHE A 510 -16.77 3.96 16.05
N HIS A 511 -17.41 5.10 16.31
CA HIS A 511 -17.87 6.02 15.27
C HIS A 511 -16.70 6.61 14.46
N ARG A 512 -15.63 7.08 15.10
CA ARG A 512 -14.41 7.56 14.42
C ARG A 512 -13.80 6.47 13.52
N ILE A 513 -13.80 5.20 13.95
CA ILE A 513 -13.23 4.08 13.17
C ILE A 513 -14.13 3.65 12.01
N THR A 514 -15.46 3.64 12.18
CA THR A 514 -16.41 2.95 11.26
C THR A 514 -17.47 3.85 10.60
N ASN A 515 -17.65 5.08 11.09
CA ASN A 515 -18.74 6.00 10.76
C ASN A 515 -20.16 5.44 10.98
N LYS A 516 -20.31 4.41 11.83
CA LYS A 516 -21.60 3.86 12.32
C LYS A 516 -21.87 4.33 13.74
N ASN A 517 -23.13 4.34 14.19
CA ASN A 517 -23.50 4.60 15.58
C ASN A 517 -23.57 3.26 16.32
N LEU A 518 -22.67 3.05 17.30
CA LEU A 518 -22.50 1.76 17.95
C LEU A 518 -23.78 1.21 18.59
N ILE A 519 -24.51 2.05 19.33
CA ILE A 519 -25.68 1.61 20.09
C ILE A 519 -26.93 1.60 19.21
N ASP A 520 -27.17 2.67 18.44
CA ASP A 520 -28.42 2.81 17.71
C ASP A 520 -28.49 1.87 16.51
N ASP A 521 -27.41 1.71 15.74
CA ASP A 521 -27.39 0.78 14.60
C ASP A 521 -27.49 -0.68 15.09
N PHE A 522 -26.79 -1.02 16.19
CA PHE A 522 -26.85 -2.37 16.77
C PHE A 522 -28.26 -2.68 17.32
N ARG A 523 -28.86 -1.75 18.06
CA ARG A 523 -30.22 -1.89 18.62
C ARG A 523 -31.28 -1.93 17.51
N ALA A 524 -31.13 -1.17 16.43
CA ALA A 524 -32.02 -1.25 15.27
C ALA A 524 -31.92 -2.63 14.59
N ALA A 525 -30.70 -3.13 14.35
CA ALA A 525 -30.46 -4.41 13.70
C ALA A 525 -30.94 -5.62 14.53
N ILE A 526 -30.67 -5.66 15.85
CA ILE A 526 -31.18 -6.76 16.69
C ILE A 526 -32.72 -6.74 16.75
N ASN A 527 -33.36 -5.58 16.83
CA ASN A 527 -34.82 -5.46 16.75
C ASN A 527 -35.37 -6.01 15.43
N GLN A 528 -34.77 -5.62 14.30
CA GLN A 528 -35.17 -6.08 12.97
C GLN A 528 -35.01 -7.60 12.80
N HIS A 529 -33.91 -8.18 13.28
CA HIS A 529 -33.59 -9.59 13.04
C HIS A 529 -34.12 -10.57 14.08
N THR A 530 -34.46 -10.11 15.29
CA THR A 530 -34.97 -10.96 16.39
C THR A 530 -36.12 -11.89 15.98
N PRO A 531 -37.20 -11.43 15.30
CA PRO A 531 -38.29 -12.31 14.87
C PRO A 531 -37.83 -13.39 13.88
N GLY A 532 -36.94 -13.05 12.95
CA GLY A 532 -36.38 -13.99 11.98
C GLY A 532 -35.49 -15.05 12.64
N LEU A 533 -34.61 -14.63 13.55
CA LEU A 533 -33.75 -15.53 14.33
C LEU A 533 -34.60 -16.52 15.14
N HIS A 534 -35.63 -16.05 15.84
CA HIS A 534 -36.54 -16.89 16.61
C HIS A 534 -37.31 -17.91 15.76
N ARG A 535 -37.73 -17.56 14.52
CA ARG A 535 -38.28 -18.54 13.57
C ARG A 535 -37.25 -19.61 13.22
N LEU A 536 -36.02 -19.20 12.91
CA LEU A 536 -34.94 -20.11 12.49
C LEU A 536 -34.46 -21.04 13.61
N TYR A 537 -34.50 -20.59 14.87
CA TYR A 537 -34.16 -21.40 16.03
C TYR A 537 -35.21 -22.50 16.25
N ARG A 538 -36.50 -22.13 16.28
CA ARG A 538 -37.61 -23.10 16.41
C ARG A 538 -37.65 -24.09 15.25
N ALA A 539 -37.44 -23.65 14.01
CA ALA A 539 -37.45 -24.49 12.81
C ALA A 539 -36.37 -25.60 12.78
N ARG A 540 -35.37 -25.54 13.66
CA ARG A 540 -34.30 -26.55 13.78
C ARG A 540 -34.01 -26.92 15.24
N ARG A 541 -34.99 -26.74 16.13
CA ARG A 541 -34.88 -26.90 17.59
C ARG A 541 -34.15 -28.19 18.02
N THR A 542 -34.51 -29.34 17.43
CA THR A 542 -33.92 -30.66 17.72
C THR A 542 -32.55 -30.93 17.07
N ALA A 543 -32.05 -30.04 16.20
CA ALA A 543 -30.77 -30.19 15.50
C ALA A 543 -29.62 -29.36 16.12
N PHE A 544 -29.86 -28.78 17.29
CA PHE A 544 -28.95 -27.93 18.06
C PHE A 544 -28.70 -28.52 19.46
N PRO A 545 -27.69 -28.05 20.21
CA PRO A 545 -27.46 -28.49 21.59
C PRO A 545 -28.66 -28.23 22.51
N PRO A 546 -28.85 -29.01 23.60
CA PRO A 546 -29.98 -28.83 24.53
C PRO A 546 -30.14 -27.42 25.10
N ALA A 547 -29.05 -26.64 25.19
CA ALA A 547 -29.07 -25.24 25.58
C ALA A 547 -29.98 -24.36 24.68
N MET A 548 -30.18 -24.71 23.39
CA MET A 548 -31.14 -24.03 22.52
C MET A 548 -32.59 -24.33 22.93
N ASP A 549 -32.87 -25.54 23.39
CA ASP A 549 -34.21 -25.93 23.86
C ASP A 549 -34.57 -25.18 25.15
N GLN A 550 -33.66 -25.18 26.12
CA GLN A 550 -33.76 -24.43 27.38
C GLN A 550 -33.85 -22.91 27.17
N LEU A 551 -33.24 -22.38 26.12
CA LEU A 551 -33.35 -20.97 25.76
C LEU A 551 -34.72 -20.62 25.18
N LEU A 552 -35.28 -21.52 24.36
CA LEU A 552 -36.61 -21.33 23.76
C LEU A 552 -37.74 -21.53 24.79
N ASN A 553 -37.62 -22.47 25.74
CA ASN A 553 -38.61 -22.64 26.80
C ASN A 553 -38.70 -21.39 27.68
N ARG A 554 -37.57 -20.89 28.18
CA ARG A 554 -37.53 -19.62 28.95
C ARG A 554 -38.07 -18.42 28.17
N LEU A 555 -37.88 -18.40 26.85
CA LEU A 555 -38.45 -17.36 25.98
C LEU A 555 -39.98 -17.47 25.84
N ASP A 556 -40.54 -18.68 25.92
CA ASP A 556 -41.97 -18.94 25.83
C ASP A 556 -42.69 -18.79 27.20
N GLU A 557 -41.96 -18.93 28.32
CA GLU A 557 -42.46 -18.81 29.71
C GLU A 557 -42.58 -17.36 30.21
N GLU A 558 -41.72 -16.45 29.75
CA GLU A 558 -41.54 -15.13 30.34
C GLU A 558 -42.35 -14.03 29.62
N THR A 559 -43.21 -13.34 30.38
CA THR A 559 -44.30 -12.50 29.84
C THR A 559 -44.24 -11.02 30.23
N SER A 560 -43.29 -10.63 31.07
CA SER A 560 -43.19 -9.29 31.68
C SER A 560 -42.39 -8.28 30.83
N ASP A 561 -41.13 -8.58 30.46
CA ASP A 561 -40.35 -7.78 29.50
C ASP A 561 -40.18 -8.53 28.16
N ILE A 562 -41.24 -8.46 27.37
CA ILE A 562 -41.31 -9.12 26.07
C ILE A 562 -40.21 -8.61 25.10
N THR A 563 -39.69 -7.39 25.25
CA THR A 563 -38.75 -6.83 24.24
C THR A 563 -37.30 -7.16 24.59
N ALA A 564 -36.83 -6.85 25.80
CA ALA A 564 -35.44 -7.10 26.18
C ALA A 564 -35.14 -8.59 26.26
N HIS A 565 -36.10 -9.40 26.74
CA HIS A 565 -35.95 -10.85 26.79
C HIS A 565 -35.86 -11.47 25.39
N ARG A 566 -36.69 -11.02 24.44
CA ARG A 566 -36.63 -11.48 23.05
C ARG A 566 -35.29 -11.17 22.40
N GLN A 567 -34.75 -9.97 22.60
CA GLN A 567 -33.41 -9.61 22.10
C GLN A 567 -32.32 -10.45 22.78
N THR A 568 -32.42 -10.67 24.09
CA THR A 568 -31.50 -11.51 24.89
C THR A 568 -31.48 -12.95 24.38
N ALA A 569 -32.64 -13.55 24.12
CA ALA A 569 -32.75 -14.89 23.54
C ALA A 569 -32.25 -14.94 22.09
N ALA A 570 -32.45 -13.88 21.29
CA ALA A 570 -31.87 -13.79 19.96
C ALA A 570 -30.33 -13.74 20.00
N LEU A 571 -29.73 -12.99 20.93
CA LEU A 571 -28.27 -12.92 21.08
C LEU A 571 -27.67 -14.22 21.66
N LYS A 572 -28.26 -14.80 22.72
CA LYS A 572 -27.79 -16.07 23.30
C LYS A 572 -27.94 -17.26 22.33
N GLY A 573 -28.96 -17.25 21.46
CA GLY A 573 -29.20 -18.30 20.47
C GLY A 573 -28.32 -18.20 19.22
N LEU A 574 -27.71 -17.04 18.94
CA LEU A 574 -26.93 -16.82 17.72
C LEU A 574 -25.68 -17.73 17.60
N PRO A 575 -24.79 -17.83 18.60
CA PRO A 575 -23.65 -18.75 18.53
C PRO A 575 -24.09 -20.22 18.44
N LEU A 576 -25.13 -20.61 19.19
CA LEU A 576 -25.72 -21.96 19.12
C LEU A 576 -26.18 -22.32 17.69
N TYR A 577 -26.90 -21.41 17.02
CA TYR A 577 -27.35 -21.61 15.63
C TYR A 577 -26.18 -21.71 14.64
N LEU A 578 -25.15 -20.88 14.84
CA LEU A 578 -23.97 -20.82 13.98
C LEU A 578 -22.94 -21.93 14.26
N ARG A 579 -23.13 -22.72 15.33
CA ARG A 579 -22.19 -23.73 15.84
C ARG A 579 -20.85 -23.12 16.29
N ASP A 580 -20.94 -21.97 16.95
CA ASP A 580 -19.88 -21.30 17.68
C ASP A 580 -20.01 -21.61 19.20
N SER A 581 -18.95 -21.44 19.97
CA SER A 581 -18.89 -21.81 21.39
C SER A 581 -19.58 -20.77 22.29
N HIS A 582 -20.88 -20.90 22.52
CA HIS A 582 -21.65 -19.93 23.33
C HIS A 582 -21.07 -19.69 24.75
N GLU A 583 -20.54 -20.73 25.41
CA GLU A 583 -19.92 -20.67 26.75
C GLU A 583 -18.63 -19.82 26.80
N LYS A 584 -18.01 -19.57 25.64
CA LYS A 584 -16.85 -18.69 25.51
C LYS A 584 -17.23 -17.22 25.28
N LEU A 585 -18.50 -16.93 25.04
CA LEU A 585 -19.04 -15.58 24.83
C LEU A 585 -19.97 -15.12 25.94
N PHE A 586 -20.76 -16.04 26.51
CA PHE A 586 -21.66 -15.77 27.62
C PHE A 586 -21.34 -16.73 28.77
N ARG A 587 -20.91 -16.18 29.91
CA ARG A 587 -20.73 -16.90 31.17
C ARG A 587 -21.69 -16.35 32.21
N ASN A 588 -22.21 -17.24 33.05
CA ASN A 588 -22.90 -16.87 34.28
C ASN A 588 -21.98 -17.24 35.46
N CYS A 589 -22.06 -16.49 36.55
CA CYS A 589 -21.48 -16.82 37.85
C CYS A 589 -22.46 -16.35 38.96
N LEU A 590 -22.25 -16.83 40.18
CA LEU A 590 -22.87 -16.28 41.38
C LEU A 590 -22.07 -15.05 41.84
N ASP A 591 -22.67 -14.17 42.64
CA ASP A 591 -21.98 -13.04 43.25
C ASP A 591 -21.01 -13.46 44.38
N THR A 592 -21.19 -14.68 44.91
CA THR A 592 -20.31 -15.34 45.87
C THR A 592 -19.10 -16.06 45.24
N ASP A 593 -19.08 -16.28 43.92
CA ASP A 593 -17.95 -16.91 43.22
C ASP A 593 -16.70 -16.01 43.28
N PRO A 594 -15.48 -16.56 43.47
CA PRO A 594 -14.26 -15.74 43.47
C PRO A 594 -13.97 -15.18 42.07
N GLU A 595 -13.68 -13.87 41.99
CA GLU A 595 -13.48 -13.12 40.73
C GLU A 595 -12.49 -13.79 39.75
N GLU A 596 -11.39 -14.34 40.28
CA GLU A 596 -10.38 -15.09 39.51
C GLU A 596 -10.95 -16.32 38.78
N GLU A 597 -11.99 -16.97 39.31
CA GLU A 597 -12.67 -18.08 38.65
C GLU A 597 -13.77 -17.60 37.70
N GLN A 598 -14.43 -16.49 38.03
CA GLN A 598 -15.44 -15.85 37.17
C GLN A 598 -14.86 -15.48 35.79
N THR A 599 -13.66 -14.89 35.74
CA THR A 599 -13.07 -14.41 34.48
C THR A 599 -12.20 -15.44 33.74
N LYS A 600 -11.73 -16.48 34.44
CA LYS A 600 -10.75 -17.47 33.94
C LYS A 600 -11.03 -18.02 32.54
N GLY A 601 -10.08 -17.88 31.64
CA GLY A 601 -10.14 -18.37 30.26
C GLY A 601 -11.19 -17.69 29.36
N LEU A 602 -11.67 -16.49 29.72
CA LEU A 602 -12.49 -15.61 28.87
C LEU A 602 -11.61 -14.51 28.25
N ILE A 603 -11.17 -14.73 27.00
CA ILE A 603 -10.37 -13.76 26.27
C ILE A 603 -11.22 -12.59 25.73
N VAL A 604 -12.47 -12.86 25.34
CA VAL A 604 -13.46 -11.89 24.84
C VAL A 604 -14.85 -12.42 25.16
N GLY A 605 -15.53 -11.85 26.16
CA GLY A 605 -16.82 -12.38 26.62
C GLY A 605 -17.67 -11.41 27.45
N ILE A 606 -18.86 -11.87 27.81
CA ILE A 606 -19.81 -11.18 28.68
C ILE A 606 -20.10 -12.08 29.88
N LEU A 607 -19.91 -11.54 31.07
CA LEU A 607 -20.23 -12.17 32.35
C LEU A 607 -21.60 -11.65 32.82
N THR A 608 -22.46 -12.55 33.28
CA THR A 608 -23.73 -12.24 33.95
C THR A 608 -23.63 -12.74 35.38
N VAL A 609 -23.52 -11.82 36.34
CA VAL A 609 -23.50 -12.15 37.78
C VAL A 609 -24.94 -12.29 38.26
N LEU A 610 -25.23 -13.41 38.92
CA LEU A 610 -26.52 -13.75 39.48
C LEU A 610 -26.48 -13.62 41.01
N GLU A 611 -27.60 -13.22 41.61
CA GLU A 611 -27.80 -13.23 43.08
C GLU A 611 -27.80 -14.69 43.58
N ASP A 612 -26.95 -15.00 44.56
CA ASP A 612 -26.92 -16.31 45.25
C ASP A 612 -28.09 -16.43 46.24
N ASP A 613 -29.23 -16.93 45.75
CA ASP A 613 -30.47 -17.13 46.51
C ASP A 613 -30.91 -18.61 46.45
N ASP A 614 -31.08 -19.23 47.63
CA ASP A 614 -31.61 -20.60 47.81
C ASP A 614 -33.10 -20.71 47.40
N SER A 615 -33.77 -19.60 47.09
CA SER A 615 -35.18 -19.55 46.68
C SER A 615 -35.43 -20.15 45.30
N SER A 616 -36.58 -20.80 45.11
CA SER A 616 -37.04 -21.31 43.80
C SER A 616 -37.51 -20.22 42.82
N ALA A 617 -37.02 -18.99 42.97
CA ALA A 617 -37.31 -17.85 42.10
C ALA A 617 -36.37 -17.84 40.88
N PRO A 618 -36.73 -17.17 39.77
CA PRO A 618 -35.77 -16.94 38.69
C PRO A 618 -34.61 -16.07 39.19
N ALA A 619 -33.39 -16.61 39.14
CA ALA A 619 -32.18 -15.95 39.65
C ALA A 619 -32.03 -14.52 39.10
N ARG A 620 -31.95 -13.55 40.02
CA ARG A 620 -31.87 -12.14 39.69
C ARG A 620 -30.51 -11.82 39.09
N ILE A 621 -30.49 -11.04 38.01
CA ILE A 621 -29.25 -10.50 37.46
C ILE A 621 -28.82 -9.29 38.30
N MET A 622 -27.63 -9.38 38.90
CA MET A 622 -27.04 -8.34 39.74
C MET A 622 -26.11 -7.42 38.93
N ASN A 623 -25.33 -7.99 38.01
CA ASN A 623 -24.37 -7.25 37.19
C ASN A 623 -24.22 -7.92 35.82
N ILE A 624 -24.02 -7.11 34.77
CA ILE A 624 -23.55 -7.56 33.46
C ILE A 624 -22.24 -6.85 33.16
N ALA A 625 -21.19 -7.64 32.93
CA ALA A 625 -19.82 -7.15 32.73
C ALA A 625 -19.23 -7.62 31.40
N VAL A 626 -18.35 -6.80 30.82
CA VAL A 626 -17.55 -7.14 29.63
C VAL A 626 -16.16 -7.57 30.06
N ILE A 627 -15.75 -8.76 29.64
CA ILE A 627 -14.43 -9.35 29.93
C ILE A 627 -13.57 -9.31 28.67
N LEU A 628 -12.34 -8.79 28.79
CA LEU A 628 -11.30 -8.90 27.76
C LEU A 628 -9.99 -9.30 28.43
N GLU A 629 -9.26 -10.24 27.84
CA GLU A 629 -7.97 -10.75 28.36
C GLU A 629 -8.05 -11.24 29.83
N GLU A 630 -9.19 -11.83 30.21
CA GLU A 630 -9.48 -12.32 31.57
C GLU A 630 -9.66 -11.21 32.64
N ASP A 631 -9.68 -9.93 32.24
CA ASP A 631 -10.00 -8.78 33.12
C ASP A 631 -11.44 -8.29 32.93
N ILE A 632 -12.10 -7.83 34.00
CA ILE A 632 -13.31 -7.02 33.91
C ILE A 632 -12.95 -5.64 33.33
N VAL A 633 -13.65 -5.23 32.26
CA VAL A 633 -13.37 -4.00 31.50
C VAL A 633 -14.50 -2.97 31.61
N LEU A 634 -15.73 -3.46 31.60
CA LEU A 634 -16.95 -2.70 31.91
C LEU A 634 -17.81 -3.55 32.84
N GLN A 635 -18.62 -2.89 33.65
CA GLN A 635 -19.54 -3.47 34.62
C GLN A 635 -20.78 -2.59 34.73
N ASP A 636 -21.77 -3.03 35.51
CA ASP A 636 -23.01 -2.29 35.80
C ASP A 636 -23.84 -1.99 34.53
N LEU A 637 -23.70 -2.83 33.50
CA LEU A 637 -24.34 -2.63 32.20
C LEU A 637 -25.83 -3.04 32.26
N PRO A 638 -26.73 -2.25 31.66
CA PRO A 638 -28.18 -2.37 31.92
C PRO A 638 -28.84 -3.60 31.29
N ASP A 639 -28.30 -4.09 30.16
CA ASP A 639 -28.89 -5.18 29.39
C ASP A 639 -27.85 -5.90 28.52
N LEU A 640 -28.14 -7.15 28.14
CA LEU A 640 -27.24 -7.95 27.30
C LEU A 640 -26.97 -7.34 25.91
N PRO A 641 -27.95 -6.80 25.17
CA PRO A 641 -27.70 -6.07 23.92
C PRO A 641 -26.67 -4.94 24.05
N THR A 642 -26.73 -4.18 25.14
CA THR A 642 -25.83 -3.06 25.43
C THR A 642 -24.43 -3.55 25.76
N ALA A 643 -24.31 -4.60 26.59
CA ALA A 643 -23.02 -5.25 26.85
C ALA A 643 -22.40 -5.84 25.58
N PHE A 644 -23.21 -6.45 24.70
CA PHE A 644 -22.73 -6.95 23.41
C PHE A 644 -22.25 -5.80 22.50
N ALA A 645 -23.01 -4.71 22.43
CA ALA A 645 -22.62 -3.54 21.64
C ALA A 645 -21.29 -2.96 22.14
N PHE A 646 -21.09 -2.78 23.45
CA PHE A 646 -19.80 -2.31 23.97
C PHE A 646 -18.66 -3.30 23.78
N LEU A 647 -18.87 -4.60 23.97
CA LEU A 647 -17.89 -5.64 23.62
C LEU A 647 -17.45 -5.51 22.15
N PHE A 648 -18.42 -5.35 21.24
CA PHE A 648 -18.14 -5.16 19.81
C PHE A 648 -17.40 -3.84 19.53
N GLY A 649 -17.78 -2.75 20.19
CA GLY A 649 -17.10 -1.45 20.10
C GLY A 649 -15.64 -1.51 20.56
N LEU A 650 -15.37 -2.17 21.70
CA LEU A 650 -14.04 -2.37 22.24
C LEU A 650 -13.16 -3.24 21.32
N ILE A 651 -13.71 -4.29 20.69
CA ILE A 651 -12.96 -5.10 19.70
C ILE A 651 -12.44 -4.26 18.52
N TYR A 652 -13.13 -3.19 18.12
CA TYR A 652 -12.64 -2.27 17.08
C TYR A 652 -11.65 -1.26 17.66
N SER A 653 -12.03 -0.63 18.78
CA SER A 653 -11.24 0.39 19.47
C SER A 653 -9.84 -0.11 19.80
N LEU A 654 -9.75 -1.33 20.34
CA LEU A 654 -8.53 -2.04 20.76
C LEU A 654 -7.96 -2.97 19.67
N ASN A 655 -8.53 -2.97 18.45
CA ASN A 655 -8.04 -3.75 17.30
C ASN A 655 -7.99 -5.29 17.51
N LEU A 656 -8.69 -5.83 18.51
CA LEU A 656 -8.61 -7.23 18.95
C LEU A 656 -9.04 -8.23 17.86
N GLN A 657 -8.39 -9.38 17.77
CA GLN A 657 -8.80 -10.43 16.84
C GLN A 657 -10.06 -11.16 17.33
N TYR A 658 -10.95 -11.57 16.41
CA TYR A 658 -12.12 -12.37 16.79
C TYR A 658 -11.65 -13.77 17.20
N PRO A 659 -12.08 -14.31 18.37
CA PRO A 659 -11.83 -15.71 18.72
C PRO A 659 -12.29 -16.65 17.60
N LYS A 660 -11.52 -17.71 17.34
CA LYS A 660 -11.80 -18.65 16.23
C LYS A 660 -13.11 -19.39 16.46
N GLU A 661 -13.42 -19.61 17.72
CA GLU A 661 -14.57 -20.27 18.33
C GLU A 661 -15.86 -19.44 18.22
N LEU A 662 -15.74 -18.13 17.96
CA LEU A 662 -16.84 -17.15 17.86
C LEU A 662 -16.85 -16.44 16.49
N ARG A 663 -16.12 -16.98 15.53
CA ARG A 663 -15.85 -16.34 14.23
C ARG A 663 -17.12 -16.01 13.46
N TYR A 664 -18.09 -16.91 13.41
CA TYR A 664 -19.30 -16.72 12.60
C TYR A 664 -20.28 -15.76 13.28
N THR A 665 -20.31 -15.76 14.61
CA THR A 665 -21.10 -14.86 15.44
C THR A 665 -20.64 -13.43 15.21
N PHE A 666 -19.34 -13.14 15.43
CA PHE A 666 -18.81 -11.80 15.15
C PHE A 666 -18.85 -11.41 13.67
N GLU A 667 -18.72 -12.36 12.73
CA GLU A 667 -18.95 -12.07 11.31
C GLU A 667 -20.41 -11.68 11.01
N THR A 668 -21.38 -12.30 11.68
CA THR A 668 -22.81 -11.94 11.56
C THR A 668 -23.08 -10.56 12.11
N ILE A 669 -22.61 -10.26 13.33
CA ILE A 669 -22.76 -8.93 13.93
C ILE A 669 -22.11 -7.87 13.05
N GLN A 670 -20.89 -8.10 12.59
CA GLN A 670 -20.18 -7.18 11.70
C GLN A 670 -20.95 -6.93 10.39
N LYS A 671 -21.26 -7.98 9.61
CA LYS A 671 -21.64 -7.84 8.18
C LYS A 671 -23.15 -7.93 7.92
N VAL A 672 -23.92 -8.37 8.91
CA VAL A 672 -25.39 -8.44 8.83
C VAL A 672 -26.02 -7.34 9.69
N PHE A 673 -25.57 -7.14 10.92
CA PHE A 673 -26.18 -6.14 11.81
C PHE A 673 -25.57 -4.74 11.59
N MET A 674 -24.25 -4.62 11.67
CA MET A 674 -23.56 -3.33 11.51
C MET A 674 -23.23 -2.97 10.05
N GLU A 675 -23.46 -3.91 9.12
CA GLU A 675 -23.23 -3.78 7.66
C GLU A 675 -21.77 -3.44 7.27
N LEU A 676 -20.80 -3.77 8.12
CA LEU A 676 -19.40 -3.45 7.94
C LEU A 676 -18.69 -4.47 7.01
N GLY A 677 -18.88 -4.27 5.70
CA GLY A 677 -18.21 -5.00 4.61
C GLY A 677 -19.06 -6.12 3.97
N THR A 678 -18.74 -6.45 2.71
CA THR A 678 -19.62 -7.23 1.82
C THR A 678 -19.29 -8.73 1.73
N ASP A 679 -18.04 -9.13 1.94
CA ASP A 679 -17.57 -10.52 1.75
C ASP A 679 -18.09 -11.49 2.83
N LEU A 680 -19.23 -12.16 2.59
CA LEU A 680 -19.79 -13.13 3.55
C LEU A 680 -19.20 -14.55 3.40
N SER A 681 -18.88 -15.21 4.52
CA SER A 681 -18.66 -16.67 4.52
C SER A 681 -19.94 -17.43 4.13
N ALA A 682 -19.80 -18.67 3.63
CA ALA A 682 -20.95 -19.46 3.18
C ALA A 682 -22.01 -19.69 4.28
N ARG A 683 -21.57 -19.83 5.55
CA ARG A 683 -22.45 -20.01 6.71
C ARG A 683 -23.26 -18.75 7.00
N VAL A 684 -22.61 -17.59 7.08
CA VAL A 684 -23.29 -16.31 7.35
C VAL A 684 -24.14 -15.86 6.16
N ARG A 685 -23.72 -16.13 4.91
CA ARG A 685 -24.56 -15.92 3.72
C ARG A 685 -25.85 -16.76 3.78
N SER A 686 -25.77 -18.02 4.22
CA SER A 686 -26.97 -18.86 4.41
C SER A 686 -27.89 -18.32 5.50
N LEU A 687 -27.35 -17.77 6.60
CA LEU A 687 -28.15 -17.10 7.62
C LEU A 687 -28.81 -15.82 7.07
N LYS A 688 -28.05 -14.91 6.44
CA LYS A 688 -28.58 -13.66 5.87
C LYS A 688 -29.73 -13.92 4.90
N ASN A 689 -29.56 -14.87 3.98
CA ASN A 689 -30.61 -15.23 3.02
C ASN A 689 -31.89 -15.75 3.67
N LYS A 690 -31.79 -16.44 4.82
CA LYS A 690 -32.94 -16.96 5.58
C LYS A 690 -33.60 -15.92 6.50
N LEU A 691 -32.88 -14.85 6.86
CA LEU A 691 -33.45 -13.71 7.60
C LEU A 691 -34.25 -12.76 6.69
N LEU A 692 -34.06 -12.87 5.37
CA LEU A 692 -34.81 -12.18 4.33
C LEU A 692 -36.03 -12.99 3.84
N GLN A 693 -36.35 -14.11 4.50
CA GLN A 693 -37.48 -15.01 4.25
C GLN A 693 -38.44 -15.01 5.45
#